data_AF-A0A930ALJ0-F1
#
_entry.id   AF-A0A930ALJ0-F1
#
_cell.length_a   1.000
_cell.length_b   1.000
_cell.length_c   1.000
_cell.angle_alpha   90.00
_cell.angle_beta   90.00
_cell.angle_gamma   90.00
#
_symmetry.space_group_name_H-M   'P 1'
#
loop_
_entity.id
_entity.type
_entity.pdbx_description
1 polymer ?
#
loop_
_entity_poly.entity_id
_entity_poly.type
_entity_poly.pdbx_seq_one_letter_code
_entity_poly.pdbx_strand_id
1 'polypeptide(L)'
;DNPVWDVRNYGQQGGNEFITKDFSIPGEYKLRVNVSGPYELIAYGQGGDESNIHPDTGLSEAINFSENGAREININIGIKYKGYIIKYDLNGGHIRGTTKTAYYQMAEVGRNVYIITQKNRSFLYPYHLPVEKWTTNPDGTGTVYMANQTVTGGLSSVGDVVITLYAQWEKVDNYTVRYNRAGPSELITGNMSDDHVNFGDVYQVRNNEFTNPNAEFAGWNSNSAGTGRSFYEGQTLTDVWDGDPYIEDYNGYGTTYTLMSSPIVYNLYARWRQTLYTFKYESTPYNQWTVDVISNPDHPSTSPTGGLPEGNTNNWAASKPVVGAKFKITKINDDGSEGEVVSQAVSKEHGQLYFKHMLPGDYYLIEEETPDGYFPIHGKWTIKVRTDTFTGDLVIADATKSDSTMKDLGRYLYSGKSANLAIPNEKMNFNKVTLSVRISDPNPEYASINQNFRYKLTFLGRDFEPMKNMSFNYIGQNVTGVANANPAPLDGTIETDENGVAYITLKHGQQIQIQNAVSTSKISVYQITDGGDVYTQTNESGFAFNPDKAVGVTVSEPSGNIQVIDYKIMNFSPVPTGIHHMNNKSILLGVGVIVFLMLVAYSVYVRKRRYHRMNLSEDRDIYASRMVPKGVKVDAYQEDQTEIKPPVGGPSPGIRNPHHRSRDSTDLQLPIWMVSDTG
;
A
#
# COMPACT_ATOMS: atom_id res chain seq x y z
N ASP A 1 49.40 -24.77 17.46
CA ASP A 1 49.05 -24.72 16.02
C ASP A 1 47.56 -24.91 15.69
N ASN A 2 46.65 -25.07 16.67
CA ASN A 2 45.21 -25.06 16.37
C ASN A 2 44.60 -23.67 16.67
N PRO A 3 43.80 -23.08 15.75
CA PRO A 3 43.15 -21.80 15.99
C PRO A 3 42.06 -21.95 17.05
N VAL A 4 42.13 -21.13 18.11
CA VAL A 4 41.09 -21.01 19.13
C VAL A 4 40.21 -19.83 18.76
N TRP A 5 38.90 -20.08 18.63
CA TRP A 5 37.92 -19.06 18.28
C TRP A 5 37.11 -18.72 19.54
N ASP A 6 37.09 -17.44 19.92
CA ASP A 6 36.40 -16.93 21.11
C ASP A 6 35.04 -16.36 20.67
N VAL A 7 33.94 -17.04 20.99
CA VAL A 7 32.58 -16.55 20.74
C VAL A 7 32.08 -15.87 22.02
N ARG A 8 31.91 -14.55 21.96
CA ARG A 8 31.33 -13.73 23.03
C ARG A 8 30.14 -12.98 22.46
N ASN A 9 28.92 -13.27 22.90
CA ASN A 9 27.84 -12.28 23.00
C ASN A 9 26.52 -12.94 23.44
N TYR A 10 26.24 -12.92 24.75
CA TYR A 10 24.86 -12.85 25.22
C TYR A 10 24.72 -11.56 26.02
N GLY A 11 24.00 -10.57 25.47
CA GLY A 11 23.68 -9.32 26.20
C GLY A 11 23.98 -7.99 25.50
N GLN A 12 24.38 -7.94 24.24
CA GLN A 12 24.32 -6.68 23.46
C GLN A 12 23.08 -6.70 22.57
N GLN A 13 22.31 -5.61 22.58
CA GLN A 13 21.09 -5.46 21.79
C GLN A 13 21.35 -5.75 20.31
N GLY A 14 20.78 -6.83 19.81
CA GLY A 14 20.88 -7.32 18.44
C GLY A 14 20.38 -8.77 18.46
N GLY A 15 19.44 -9.12 17.58
CA GLY A 15 18.69 -10.36 17.65
C GLY A 15 19.54 -11.64 17.57
N ASN A 16 18.86 -12.78 17.74
CA ASN A 16 19.36 -14.15 17.61
C ASN A 16 19.92 -14.43 16.19
N GLU A 17 20.98 -13.74 15.77
CA GLU A 17 21.67 -14.02 14.52
C GLU A 17 22.58 -15.22 14.72
N PHE A 18 22.32 -16.28 13.95
CA PHE A 18 23.16 -17.48 13.90
C PHE A 18 24.60 -17.10 13.58
N ILE A 19 25.54 -17.44 14.46
CA ILE A 19 26.96 -17.23 14.22
C ILE A 19 27.42 -18.34 13.29
N THR A 20 27.59 -18.03 11.99
CA THR A 20 28.17 -18.94 11.01
C THR A 20 29.68 -18.74 10.93
N LYS A 21 30.46 -19.81 11.04
CA LYS A 21 31.92 -19.81 10.84
C LYS A 21 32.32 -20.75 9.72
N ASP A 22 33.05 -20.21 8.74
CA ASP A 22 33.59 -20.97 7.62
C ASP A 22 34.95 -21.59 7.96
N PHE A 23 35.11 -22.87 7.64
CA PHE A 23 36.41 -23.54 7.70
C PHE A 23 36.86 -23.97 6.29
N SER A 24 38.07 -23.55 5.91
CA SER A 24 38.64 -23.78 4.57
C SER A 24 39.70 -24.88 4.52
N ILE A 25 40.01 -25.53 5.65
CA ILE A 25 41.08 -26.55 5.76
C ILE A 25 40.60 -27.72 6.63
N PRO A 26 40.75 -28.99 6.22
CA PRO A 26 40.43 -30.13 7.08
C PRO A 26 41.35 -30.20 8.32
N GLY A 27 40.77 -30.36 9.53
CA GLY A 27 41.56 -30.49 10.77
C GLY A 27 40.71 -30.58 12.04
N GLU A 28 41.39 -30.70 13.19
CA GLU A 28 40.75 -30.67 14.52
C GLU A 28 40.64 -29.23 15.05
N TYR A 29 39.42 -28.80 15.34
CA TYR A 29 39.11 -27.47 15.86
C TYR A 29 38.71 -27.51 17.33
N LYS A 30 39.15 -26.51 18.10
CA LYS A 30 38.73 -26.32 19.50
C LYS A 30 37.84 -25.10 19.61
N LEU A 31 36.59 -25.32 20.02
CA LEU A 31 35.64 -24.27 20.31
C LEU A 31 35.74 -23.86 21.79
N ARG A 32 35.78 -22.55 22.06
CA ARG A 32 35.59 -22.00 23.40
C ARG A 32 34.39 -21.06 23.37
N VAL A 33 33.37 -21.41 24.14
CA VAL A 33 32.18 -20.57 24.32
C VAL A 33 32.26 -19.90 25.67
N ASN A 34 32.19 -18.57 25.66
CA ASN A 34 32.19 -17.75 26.86
C ASN A 34 30.81 -17.13 27.03
N VAL A 35 30.08 -17.57 28.03
CA VAL A 35 28.79 -16.97 28.39
C VAL A 35 29.03 -15.87 29.42
N SER A 36 28.59 -14.66 29.10
CA SER A 36 28.58 -13.56 30.06
C SER A 36 27.57 -13.85 31.17
N GLY A 37 27.95 -13.51 32.41
CA GLY A 37 26.98 -13.42 33.50
C GLY A 37 25.80 -12.55 33.06
N PRO A 38 24.56 -12.90 33.43
CA PRO A 38 24.18 -13.86 34.45
C PRO A 38 23.74 -15.23 33.91
N TYR A 39 24.36 -15.74 32.84
CA TYR A 39 24.02 -17.07 32.31
C TYR A 39 25.18 -18.06 32.50
N GLU A 40 24.88 -19.35 32.55
CA GLU A 40 25.88 -20.42 32.50
C GLU A 40 25.59 -21.43 31.41
N LEU A 41 26.64 -22.11 30.97
CA LEU A 41 26.55 -23.25 30.07
C LEU A 41 26.05 -24.48 30.84
N ILE A 42 25.08 -25.17 30.28
CA ILE A 42 24.63 -26.47 30.76
C ILE A 42 24.73 -27.50 29.65
N ALA A 43 24.98 -28.75 30.02
CA ALA A 43 25.01 -29.85 29.06
C ALA A 43 23.62 -29.98 28.41
N TYR A 44 23.58 -30.04 27.08
CA TYR A 44 22.36 -30.33 26.36
C TYR A 44 21.90 -31.75 26.75
N GLY A 45 20.71 -31.88 27.33
CA GLY A 45 20.15 -33.19 27.71
C GLY A 45 20.00 -34.13 26.51
N GLN A 46 19.72 -35.42 26.75
CA GLN A 46 19.45 -36.40 25.68
C GLN A 46 18.12 -36.09 24.96
N GLY A 47 18.09 -35.05 24.13
CA GLY A 47 17.00 -34.74 23.21
C GLY A 47 17.48 -34.96 21.78
N GLY A 48 16.73 -35.74 21.00
CA GLY A 48 17.05 -36.03 19.60
C GLY A 48 16.98 -34.77 18.73
N ASP A 49 18.09 -34.48 18.06
CA ASP A 49 18.37 -33.85 16.76
C ASP A 49 17.43 -32.82 16.08
N GLU A 50 16.34 -32.31 16.66
CA GLU A 50 15.45 -31.40 15.90
C GLU A 50 15.02 -30.10 16.61
N SER A 51 15.38 -29.88 17.88
CA SER A 51 15.11 -28.60 18.54
C SER A 51 16.40 -27.86 18.88
N ASN A 52 16.51 -26.61 18.42
CA ASN A 52 17.64 -25.76 18.80
C ASN A 52 17.54 -25.26 20.24
N ILE A 53 16.47 -25.57 21.00
CA ILE A 53 16.19 -25.04 22.34
C ILE A 53 16.48 -26.10 23.43
N HIS A 54 17.11 -25.72 24.55
CA HIS A 54 17.33 -26.65 25.67
C HIS A 54 16.00 -27.04 26.31
N PRO A 55 15.70 -28.34 26.48
CA PRO A 55 14.37 -28.81 26.90
C PRO A 55 13.99 -28.36 28.31
N ASP A 56 14.96 -28.28 29.23
CA ASP A 56 14.66 -27.96 30.65
C ASP A 56 14.62 -26.46 30.95
N THR A 57 15.31 -25.64 30.15
CA THR A 57 15.45 -24.20 30.42
C THR A 57 14.74 -23.33 29.39
N GLY A 58 14.36 -23.89 28.24
CA GLY A 58 13.77 -23.15 27.14
C GLY A 58 14.74 -22.18 26.46
N LEU A 59 16.05 -22.26 26.76
CA LEU A 59 17.07 -21.33 26.27
C LEU A 59 18.31 -22.06 25.76
N SER A 60 18.90 -21.55 24.68
CA SER A 60 20.07 -22.15 24.05
C SER A 60 20.80 -21.15 23.16
N GLU A 61 22.04 -21.49 22.84
CA GLU A 61 22.87 -20.85 21.83
C GLU A 61 23.11 -21.85 20.69
N ALA A 62 22.84 -21.43 19.45
CA ALA A 62 23.05 -22.24 18.25
C ALA A 62 24.25 -21.70 17.47
N ILE A 63 25.26 -22.56 17.27
CA ILE A 63 26.46 -22.23 16.50
C ILE A 63 26.50 -23.11 15.26
N ASN A 64 26.57 -22.48 14.09
CA ASN A 64 26.60 -23.17 12.79
C ASN A 64 28.02 -23.15 12.23
N PHE A 65 28.51 -24.30 11.81
CA PHE A 65 29.80 -24.45 11.16
C PHE A 65 29.59 -24.87 9.71
N SER A 66 30.14 -24.12 8.76
CA SER A 66 29.99 -24.41 7.34
C SER A 66 31.33 -24.69 6.66
N GLU A 67 31.37 -25.70 5.79
CA GLU A 67 32.48 -25.90 4.85
C GLU A 67 32.10 -25.26 3.51
N ASN A 68 32.68 -24.09 3.21
CA ASN A 68 32.46 -23.32 1.96
C ASN A 68 30.98 -23.08 1.61
N GLY A 69 30.10 -22.94 2.61
CA GLY A 69 28.66 -22.72 2.42
C GLY A 69 27.86 -23.98 2.02
N ALA A 70 28.48 -25.17 1.99
CA ALA A 70 27.88 -26.37 1.40
C ALA A 70 27.57 -27.51 2.38
N ARG A 71 28.20 -27.55 3.56
CA ARG A 71 27.93 -28.55 4.61
C ARG A 71 27.86 -27.87 5.97
N GLU A 72 26.71 -27.98 6.64
CA GLU A 72 26.47 -27.33 7.93
C GLU A 72 26.46 -28.36 9.07
N ILE A 73 27.24 -28.09 10.11
CA ILE A 73 27.17 -28.77 11.42
C ILE A 73 26.61 -27.76 12.43
N ASN A 74 25.52 -28.14 13.11
CA ASN A 74 24.91 -27.31 14.15
C ASN A 74 25.32 -27.83 15.53
N ILE A 75 25.81 -26.95 16.39
CA ILE A 75 26.03 -27.23 17.81
C ILE A 75 25.06 -26.39 18.62
N ASN A 76 24.14 -27.04 19.31
CA ASN A 76 23.26 -26.41 20.28
C ASN A 76 23.86 -26.55 21.68
N ILE A 77 23.96 -25.43 22.38
CA ILE A 77 24.48 -25.40 23.74
C ILE A 77 23.39 -24.86 24.66
N GLY A 78 23.04 -25.65 25.67
CA GLY A 78 22.06 -25.22 26.67
C GLY A 78 22.62 -24.10 27.52
N ILE A 79 21.77 -23.11 27.83
CA ILE A 79 22.10 -22.07 28.79
C ILE A 79 21.07 -22.03 29.92
N LYS A 80 21.54 -21.71 31.12
CA LYS A 80 20.72 -21.50 32.32
C LYS A 80 20.96 -20.10 32.87
N TYR A 81 19.87 -19.40 33.19
CA TYR A 81 19.93 -18.13 33.90
C TYR A 81 20.31 -18.35 35.38
N LYS A 82 21.37 -17.69 35.84
CA LYS A 82 21.88 -17.73 37.22
C LYS A 82 21.34 -16.62 38.12
N GLY A 83 20.61 -15.67 37.56
CA GLY A 83 19.92 -14.65 38.34
C GLY A 83 18.65 -15.21 38.98
N TYR A 84 17.78 -14.32 39.41
CA TYR A 84 16.44 -14.63 39.91
C TYR A 84 15.40 -13.89 39.07
N ILE A 85 14.15 -14.30 39.19
CA ILE A 85 13.02 -13.66 38.51
C ILE A 85 12.24 -12.83 39.52
N ILE A 86 11.91 -11.60 39.15
CA ILE A 86 10.95 -10.78 39.89
C ILE A 86 9.61 -10.93 39.17
N LYS A 87 8.64 -11.53 39.86
CA LYS A 87 7.25 -11.59 39.45
C LYS A 87 6.53 -10.37 40.03
N TYR A 88 6.21 -9.40 39.19
CA TYR A 88 5.33 -8.29 39.50
C TYR A 88 3.88 -8.75 39.31
N ASP A 89 3.28 -9.25 40.38
CA ASP A 89 1.88 -9.67 40.43
C ASP A 89 0.97 -8.43 40.51
N LEU A 90 0.04 -8.31 39.57
CA LEU A 90 -0.85 -7.16 39.47
C LEU A 90 -1.99 -7.21 40.51
N ASN A 91 -2.03 -8.22 41.38
CA ASN A 91 -2.83 -8.27 42.60
C ASN A 91 -4.31 -7.91 42.38
N GLY A 92 -4.96 -8.64 41.47
CA GLY A 92 -6.34 -8.39 41.00
C GLY A 92 -6.39 -7.72 39.62
N GLY A 93 -5.35 -6.98 39.24
CA GLY A 93 -5.19 -6.44 37.88
C GLY A 93 -4.70 -7.47 36.85
N HIS A 94 -4.64 -7.04 35.59
CA HIS A 94 -4.18 -7.83 34.46
C HIS A 94 -3.46 -6.95 33.41
N ILE A 95 -2.77 -7.61 32.47
CA ILE A 95 -2.17 -6.96 31.30
C ILE A 95 -3.26 -6.81 30.23
N ARG A 96 -3.51 -5.58 29.79
CA ARG A 96 -4.54 -5.20 28.81
C ARG A 96 -4.46 -6.07 27.56
N GLY A 97 -5.61 -6.54 27.08
CA GLY A 97 -5.72 -7.43 25.92
C GLY A 97 -5.27 -8.87 26.17
N THR A 98 -4.98 -9.23 27.43
CA THR A 98 -4.55 -10.58 27.80
C THR A 98 -5.17 -11.01 29.13
N THR A 99 -5.09 -12.31 29.44
CA THR A 99 -5.48 -12.86 30.75
C THR A 99 -4.33 -12.91 31.77
N LYS A 100 -3.15 -12.36 31.42
CA LYS A 100 -1.97 -12.42 32.28
C LYS A 100 -2.10 -11.46 33.45
N THR A 101 -1.93 -11.95 34.67
CA THR A 101 -2.03 -11.18 35.92
C THR A 101 -0.67 -10.75 36.48
N ALA A 102 0.42 -11.01 35.78
CA ALA A 102 1.76 -10.67 36.26
C ALA A 102 2.71 -10.32 35.11
N TYR A 103 3.68 -9.46 35.42
CA TYR A 103 4.82 -9.15 34.58
C TYR A 103 6.09 -9.75 35.21
N TYR A 104 7.01 -10.26 34.39
CA TYR A 104 8.22 -10.92 34.86
C TYR A 104 9.46 -10.15 34.41
N GLN A 105 10.39 -9.91 35.34
CA GLN A 105 11.68 -9.27 35.10
C GLN A 105 12.81 -10.18 35.56
N MET A 106 13.81 -10.38 34.72
CA MET A 106 15.05 -11.07 35.10
C MET A 106 15.97 -10.11 35.86
N ALA A 107 16.55 -10.54 36.97
CA ALA A 107 17.49 -9.75 37.78
C ALA A 107 18.70 -10.57 38.26
N GLU A 108 19.88 -9.95 38.30
CA GLU A 108 21.10 -10.62 38.75
C GLU A 108 21.27 -10.55 40.28
N VAL A 109 21.85 -11.60 40.85
CA VAL A 109 22.21 -11.64 42.28
C VAL A 109 23.24 -10.56 42.60
N GLY A 110 22.99 -9.76 43.64
CA GLY A 110 23.91 -8.72 44.10
C GLY A 110 23.96 -7.45 43.23
N ARG A 111 23.23 -7.38 42.13
CA ARG A 111 23.11 -6.17 41.31
C ARG A 111 21.90 -5.34 41.73
N ASN A 112 22.02 -4.03 41.57
CA ASN A 112 20.92 -3.11 41.83
C ASN A 112 19.74 -3.42 40.92
N VAL A 113 18.53 -3.40 41.47
CA VAL A 113 17.29 -3.57 40.74
C VAL A 113 16.50 -2.27 40.76
N TYR A 114 15.91 -1.92 39.63
CA TYR A 114 14.99 -0.80 39.51
C TYR A 114 13.55 -1.32 39.53
N ILE A 115 12.74 -0.82 40.46
CA ILE A 115 11.34 -1.23 40.62
C ILE A 115 10.50 -0.57 39.53
N ILE A 116 9.71 -1.37 38.81
CA ILE A 116 8.91 -0.87 37.69
C ILE A 116 7.80 0.07 38.17
N THR A 117 7.43 1.03 37.32
CA THR A 117 6.24 1.85 37.52
C THR A 117 4.96 1.06 37.27
N GLN A 118 3.95 1.30 38.11
CA GLN A 118 2.59 0.81 37.90
C GLN A 118 1.82 1.66 36.89
N LYS A 119 2.26 2.91 36.63
CA LYS A 119 1.66 3.81 35.63
C LYS A 119 2.02 3.41 34.19
N ASN A 120 2.00 2.11 33.92
CA ASN A 120 2.15 1.54 32.59
C ASN A 120 0.76 1.28 32.02
N ARG A 121 0.43 1.86 30.86
CA ARG A 121 -0.88 1.69 30.19
C ARG A 121 -1.28 0.22 29.94
N SER A 122 -0.29 -0.66 29.93
CA SER A 122 -0.48 -2.10 29.74
C SER A 122 -1.06 -2.76 30.98
N PHE A 123 -0.92 -2.17 32.17
CA PHE A 123 -1.49 -2.69 33.41
C PHE A 123 -2.85 -2.05 33.65
N LEU A 124 -3.86 -2.90 33.89
CA LEU A 124 -5.22 -2.47 34.12
C LEU A 124 -5.80 -3.24 35.30
N TYR A 125 -6.31 -2.50 36.28
CA TYR A 125 -7.26 -3.03 37.25
C TYR A 125 -8.49 -2.12 37.19
N PRO A 126 -9.60 -2.58 36.56
CA PRO A 126 -10.76 -1.73 36.38
C PRO A 126 -11.23 -1.10 37.69
N TYR A 127 -11.59 0.18 37.65
CA TYR A 127 -12.07 0.96 38.80
C TYR A 127 -11.02 1.19 39.89
N HIS A 128 -9.74 1.05 39.57
CA HIS A 128 -8.64 1.29 40.49
C HIS A 128 -7.55 2.17 39.87
N LEU A 129 -6.89 2.98 40.71
CA LEU A 129 -5.76 3.81 40.34
C LEU A 129 -4.44 3.21 40.83
N PRO A 130 -3.37 3.28 40.02
CA PRO A 130 -2.04 2.84 40.44
C PRO A 130 -1.47 3.84 41.47
N VAL A 131 -1.00 3.33 42.62
CA VAL A 131 -0.44 4.16 43.71
C VAL A 131 1.08 4.20 43.73
N GLU A 132 1.73 3.66 42.70
CA GLU A 132 3.18 3.55 42.53
C GLU A 132 3.89 2.82 43.68
N LYS A 133 3.25 1.76 44.17
CA LYS A 133 3.68 0.99 45.34
C LYS A 133 3.56 -0.51 45.09
N TRP A 134 4.67 -1.21 45.33
CA TRP A 134 4.75 -2.67 45.30
C TRP A 134 5.09 -3.20 46.70
N THR A 135 4.50 -4.34 47.09
CA THR A 135 4.73 -4.93 48.42
C THR A 135 5.04 -6.41 48.33
N THR A 136 5.76 -6.96 49.32
CA THR A 136 6.05 -8.41 49.34
C THR A 136 4.83 -9.27 49.74
N ASN A 137 3.81 -8.66 50.34
CA ASN A 137 2.54 -9.31 50.67
C ASN A 137 1.39 -8.66 49.89
N PRO A 138 0.37 -9.42 49.45
CA PRO A 138 -0.75 -8.91 48.66
C PRO A 138 -1.63 -7.91 49.42
N ASP A 139 -1.76 -8.07 50.75
CA ASP A 139 -2.52 -7.20 51.65
C ASP A 139 -1.82 -5.87 52.00
N GLY A 140 -0.61 -5.66 51.48
CA GLY A 140 0.18 -4.45 51.69
C GLY A 140 0.98 -4.41 53.00
N THR A 141 0.94 -5.46 53.84
CA THR A 141 1.62 -5.50 55.17
C THR A 141 3.12 -5.79 55.11
N GLY A 142 3.63 -6.22 53.96
CA GLY A 142 5.03 -6.59 53.74
C GLY A 142 5.98 -5.41 53.51
N THR A 143 7.21 -5.71 53.08
CA THR A 143 8.20 -4.69 52.71
C THR A 143 7.66 -3.89 51.52
N VAL A 144 7.77 -2.56 51.61
CA VAL A 144 7.29 -1.61 50.60
C VAL A 144 8.43 -1.21 49.68
N TYR A 145 8.17 -1.27 48.38
CA TYR A 145 9.03 -0.76 47.32
C TYR A 145 8.25 0.28 46.52
N MET A 146 8.78 1.49 46.44
CA MET A 146 8.18 2.54 45.61
C MET A 146 8.58 2.31 44.15
N ALA A 147 7.70 2.68 43.22
CA ALA A 147 8.06 2.70 41.81
C ALA A 147 9.29 3.56 41.58
N ASN A 148 10.10 3.16 40.61
CA ASN A 148 11.34 3.83 40.25
C ASN A 148 12.42 3.86 41.36
N GLN A 149 12.20 3.13 42.46
CA GLN A 149 13.20 2.94 43.49
C GLN A 149 14.33 2.03 42.98
N THR A 150 15.57 2.43 43.26
CA THR A 150 16.74 1.55 43.11
C THR A 150 16.95 0.77 44.41
N VAL A 151 16.81 -0.56 44.34
CA VAL A 151 17.13 -1.48 45.43
C VAL A 151 18.60 -1.89 45.31
N THR A 152 19.46 -1.26 46.11
CA THR A 152 20.90 -1.53 46.12
C THR A 152 21.19 -2.97 46.52
N GLY A 153 22.00 -3.69 45.73
CA GLY A 153 22.31 -5.10 45.97
C GLY A 153 21.21 -6.09 45.57
N GLY A 154 20.07 -5.60 45.06
CA GLY A 154 18.98 -6.42 44.53
C GLY A 154 18.01 -6.96 45.58
N LEU A 155 17.05 -7.78 45.14
CA LEU A 155 15.99 -8.36 45.95
C LEU A 155 16.29 -9.79 46.43
N SER A 156 17.34 -10.42 45.91
CA SER A 156 17.77 -11.75 46.32
C SER A 156 19.29 -11.88 46.36
N SER A 157 19.79 -12.60 47.36
CA SER A 157 21.19 -13.00 47.51
C SER A 157 21.49 -14.37 46.89
N VAL A 158 20.46 -15.05 46.35
CA VAL A 158 20.58 -16.35 45.68
C VAL A 158 19.86 -16.33 44.32
N GLY A 159 20.38 -17.07 43.36
CA GLY A 159 19.76 -17.24 42.04
C GLY A 159 18.68 -18.33 42.03
N ASP A 160 18.05 -18.52 40.87
CA ASP A 160 17.06 -19.58 40.62
C ASP A 160 15.85 -19.56 41.55
N VAL A 161 15.47 -18.35 41.99
CA VAL A 161 14.28 -18.09 42.81
C VAL A 161 13.35 -17.11 42.11
N VAL A 162 12.07 -17.13 42.50
CA VAL A 162 11.08 -16.13 42.07
C VAL A 162 10.71 -15.26 43.26
N ILE A 163 11.06 -13.98 43.20
CA ILE A 163 10.62 -12.98 44.18
C ILE A 163 9.31 -12.38 43.67
N THR A 164 8.23 -12.51 44.43
CA THR A 164 6.94 -11.93 44.06
C THR A 164 6.73 -10.59 44.75
N LEU A 165 6.40 -9.57 43.97
CA LEU A 165 5.97 -8.26 44.45
C LEU A 165 4.53 -8.03 43.97
N TYR A 166 3.67 -7.56 44.87
CA TYR A 166 2.25 -7.34 44.63
C TYR A 166 1.98 -5.85 44.44
N ALA A 167 1.32 -5.53 43.32
CA ALA A 167 0.83 -4.19 43.06
C ALA A 167 -0.17 -3.77 44.13
N GLN A 168 -0.02 -2.56 44.67
CA GLN A 168 -1.04 -1.92 45.49
C GLN A 168 -1.82 -0.93 44.64
N TRP A 169 -3.11 -0.86 44.88
CA TRP A 169 -4.06 -0.08 44.09
C TRP A 169 -4.98 0.71 45.02
N GLU A 170 -5.41 1.88 44.58
CA GLU A 170 -6.44 2.67 45.23
C GLU A 170 -7.76 2.45 44.51
N LYS A 171 -8.77 1.93 45.22
CA LYS A 171 -10.10 1.73 44.66
C LYS A 171 -10.79 3.09 44.48
N VAL A 172 -11.45 3.27 43.35
CA VAL A 172 -12.29 4.43 43.07
C VAL A 172 -13.73 4.11 43.49
N ASP A 173 -14.24 4.76 44.53
CA ASP A 173 -15.61 4.52 45.02
C ASP A 173 -16.68 5.36 44.31
N ASN A 174 -16.31 6.52 43.77
CA ASN A 174 -17.20 7.40 43.02
C ASN A 174 -16.45 8.17 41.92
N TYR A 175 -17.22 8.65 40.95
CA TYR A 175 -16.73 9.46 39.85
C TYR A 175 -17.75 10.53 39.46
N THR A 176 -17.26 11.53 38.74
CA THR A 176 -18.06 12.63 38.24
C THR A 176 -18.30 12.46 36.75
N VAL A 177 -19.55 12.54 36.29
CA VAL A 177 -19.90 12.60 34.87
C VAL A 177 -20.09 14.06 34.49
N ARG A 178 -19.26 14.54 33.55
CA ARG A 178 -19.30 15.92 33.08
C ARG A 178 -19.75 15.99 31.63
N TYR A 179 -20.78 16.79 31.39
CA TYR A 179 -21.34 17.02 30.05
C TYR A 179 -20.74 18.28 29.42
N ASN A 180 -20.17 18.13 28.24
CA ASN A 180 -19.46 19.18 27.51
C ASN A 180 -20.18 19.48 26.19
N ARG A 181 -20.37 20.77 25.87
CA ARG A 181 -21.05 21.22 24.64
C ARG A 181 -20.34 20.90 23.32
N ALA A 182 -19.06 20.53 23.36
CA ALA A 182 -18.21 20.21 22.20
C ALA A 182 -18.19 21.29 21.10
N GLY A 183 -17.71 22.50 21.43
CA GLY A 183 -17.55 23.61 20.49
C GLY A 183 -17.42 24.97 21.19
N PRO A 184 -17.27 26.07 20.43
CA PRO A 184 -17.10 27.41 20.97
C PRO A 184 -18.32 27.86 21.77
N SER A 185 -18.08 28.52 22.91
CA SER A 185 -19.13 29.05 23.81
C SER A 185 -19.95 30.17 23.18
N GLU A 186 -19.38 30.85 22.20
CA GLU A 186 -19.99 31.98 21.50
C GLU A 186 -21.09 31.51 20.53
N LEU A 187 -21.03 30.25 20.08
CA LEU A 187 -22.00 29.64 19.18
C LEU A 187 -22.93 28.66 19.90
N ILE A 188 -22.36 27.74 20.68
CA ILE A 188 -23.11 26.68 21.36
C ILE A 188 -23.34 27.13 22.80
N THR A 189 -24.60 27.41 23.12
CA THR A 189 -25.02 27.98 24.41
C THR A 189 -25.70 26.95 25.30
N GLY A 190 -26.01 27.31 26.55
CA GLY A 190 -26.51 26.39 27.57
C GLY A 190 -25.39 25.85 28.46
N ASN A 191 -25.77 25.25 29.58
CA ASN A 191 -24.88 24.66 30.57
C ASN A 191 -25.51 23.38 31.11
N MET A 192 -24.68 22.45 31.60
CA MET A 192 -25.14 21.27 32.32
C MET A 192 -24.35 21.13 33.62
N SER A 193 -25.04 20.73 34.70
CA SER A 193 -24.35 20.40 35.95
C SER A 193 -23.71 19.02 35.88
N ASP A 194 -22.63 18.85 36.65
CA ASP A 194 -21.98 17.57 36.85
C ASP A 194 -22.89 16.61 37.63
N ASP A 195 -22.82 15.32 37.30
CA ASP A 195 -23.40 14.23 38.10
C ASP A 195 -22.30 13.57 38.96
N HIS A 196 -22.64 13.20 40.19
CA HIS A 196 -21.79 12.38 41.04
C HIS A 196 -22.39 10.98 41.14
N VAL A 197 -21.62 9.98 40.71
CA VAL A 197 -22.08 8.59 40.56
C VAL A 197 -21.22 7.69 41.43
N ASN A 198 -21.84 6.85 42.26
CA ASN A 198 -21.11 5.81 42.97
C ASN A 198 -20.95 4.59 42.07
N PHE A 199 -19.88 3.84 42.30
CA PHE A 199 -19.64 2.60 41.55
C PHE A 199 -20.77 1.58 41.75
N GLY A 200 -21.27 0.99 40.66
CA GLY A 200 -22.34 -0.03 40.68
C GLY A 200 -23.76 0.53 40.74
N ASP A 201 -23.94 1.85 40.85
CA ASP A 201 -25.25 2.48 40.76
C ASP A 201 -25.73 2.54 39.31
N VAL A 202 -27.00 2.22 39.08
CA VAL A 202 -27.63 2.42 37.77
C VAL A 202 -27.62 3.92 37.42
N TYR A 203 -27.00 4.26 36.29
CA TYR A 203 -26.91 5.61 35.77
C TYR A 203 -27.84 5.83 34.57
N GLN A 204 -28.52 6.99 34.55
CA GLN A 204 -29.30 7.42 33.39
C GLN A 204 -28.61 8.62 32.73
N VAL A 205 -28.28 8.48 31.45
CA VAL A 205 -27.65 9.54 30.65
C VAL A 205 -28.61 10.72 30.53
N ARG A 206 -28.13 11.93 30.86
CA ARG A 206 -28.95 13.14 30.88
C ARG A 206 -29.36 13.58 29.48
N ASN A 207 -30.51 14.23 29.43
CA ASN A 207 -30.95 14.96 28.25
C ASN A 207 -30.05 16.19 28.02
N ASN A 208 -29.89 16.58 26.77
CA ASN A 208 -29.11 17.72 26.35
C ASN A 208 -29.82 19.03 26.68
N GLU A 209 -29.11 19.92 27.37
CA GLU A 209 -29.55 21.29 27.65
C GLU A 209 -28.76 22.34 26.84
N PHE A 210 -27.82 21.91 26.00
CA PHE A 210 -27.10 22.80 25.09
C PHE A 210 -27.93 23.11 23.84
N THR A 211 -27.74 24.30 23.29
CA THR A 211 -28.37 24.75 22.04
C THR A 211 -27.29 25.07 21.02
N ASN A 212 -27.31 24.39 19.87
CA ASN A 212 -26.50 24.71 18.69
C ASN A 212 -27.43 25.14 17.55
N PRO A 213 -27.40 26.41 17.10
CA PRO A 213 -28.32 26.89 16.06
C PRO A 213 -28.07 26.28 14.67
N ASN A 214 -26.88 25.72 14.44
CA ASN A 214 -26.44 25.24 13.13
C ASN A 214 -26.39 23.71 13.02
N ALA A 215 -26.85 22.97 14.04
CA ALA A 215 -26.71 21.53 14.11
C ALA A 215 -27.84 20.84 14.87
N GLU A 216 -28.02 19.54 14.61
CA GLU A 216 -28.95 18.69 15.35
C GLU A 216 -28.19 17.91 16.42
N PHE A 217 -28.69 17.86 17.66
CA PHE A 217 -28.10 17.03 18.70
C PHE A 217 -28.29 15.54 18.37
N ALA A 218 -27.22 14.75 18.49
CA ALA A 218 -27.18 13.35 18.08
C ALA A 218 -26.71 12.40 19.19
N GLY A 219 -26.77 12.85 20.45
CA GLY A 219 -26.32 12.09 21.62
C GLY A 219 -24.96 12.53 22.14
N TRP A 220 -24.36 11.70 22.98
CA TRP A 220 -23.10 11.98 23.67
C TRP A 220 -22.00 11.02 23.23
N ASN A 221 -20.75 11.43 23.38
CA ASN A 221 -19.58 10.57 23.17
C ASN A 221 -18.57 10.72 24.31
N SER A 222 -17.90 9.64 24.72
CA SER A 222 -16.84 9.71 25.74
C SER A 222 -15.55 10.38 25.25
N ASN A 223 -15.45 10.72 23.96
CA ASN A 223 -14.33 11.41 23.36
C ASN A 223 -14.82 12.56 22.46
N SER A 224 -14.21 13.74 22.59
CA SER A 224 -14.57 14.92 21.79
C SER A 224 -14.34 14.72 20.28
N ALA A 225 -13.44 13.82 19.89
CA ALA A 225 -13.20 13.41 18.52
C ALA A 225 -14.31 12.53 17.92
N GLY A 226 -15.24 12.03 18.74
CA GLY A 226 -16.32 11.14 18.31
C GLY A 226 -15.91 9.67 18.13
N THR A 227 -14.69 9.30 18.50
CA THR A 227 -14.14 7.93 18.41
C THR A 227 -14.40 7.08 19.66
N GLY A 228 -14.92 7.68 20.74
CA GLY A 228 -15.24 6.98 21.98
C GLY A 228 -16.60 6.28 21.95
N ARG A 229 -17.00 5.76 23.12
CA ARG A 229 -18.31 5.13 23.31
C ARG A 229 -19.42 6.17 23.12
N SER A 230 -20.44 5.81 22.35
CA SER A 230 -21.61 6.68 22.10
C SER A 230 -22.76 6.35 23.03
N PHE A 231 -23.49 7.39 23.42
CA PHE A 231 -24.63 7.30 24.33
C PHE A 231 -25.81 8.11 23.81
N TYR A 232 -27.03 7.66 24.08
CA TYR A 232 -28.26 8.39 23.75
C TYR A 232 -28.94 8.94 25.01
N GLU A 233 -29.80 9.95 24.84
CA GLU A 233 -30.50 10.61 25.94
C GLU A 233 -31.43 9.64 26.66
N GLY A 234 -31.42 9.66 27.98
CA GLY A 234 -32.22 8.77 28.81
C GLY A 234 -31.75 7.33 28.84
N GLN A 235 -30.63 6.98 28.19
CA GLN A 235 -30.05 5.63 28.21
C GLN A 235 -29.73 5.22 29.65
N THR A 236 -30.20 4.03 30.05
CA THR A 236 -29.91 3.44 31.35
C THR A 236 -28.74 2.46 31.24
N LEU A 237 -27.75 2.61 32.12
CA LEU A 237 -26.53 1.79 32.18
C LEU A 237 -26.24 1.38 33.61
N THR A 238 -25.55 0.26 33.82
CA THR A 238 -25.01 -0.10 35.14
C THR A 238 -23.78 0.71 35.49
N ASP A 239 -22.97 1.09 34.49
CA ASP A 239 -21.84 2.01 34.63
C ASP A 239 -21.63 2.76 33.31
N VAL A 240 -21.42 4.08 33.40
CA VAL A 240 -21.11 4.92 32.21
C VAL A 240 -19.62 4.93 31.90
N TRP A 241 -18.77 4.87 32.92
CA TRP A 241 -17.33 4.67 32.81
C TRP A 241 -17.00 3.17 32.93
N ASP A 242 -16.13 2.67 32.06
CA ASP A 242 -15.70 1.26 32.01
C ASP A 242 -14.62 0.89 33.04
N GLY A 243 -14.25 1.84 33.90
CA GLY A 243 -13.24 1.65 34.94
C GLY A 243 -11.81 1.76 34.44
N ASP A 244 -11.61 2.15 33.18
CA ASP A 244 -10.28 2.40 32.64
C ASP A 244 -9.78 3.81 33.01
N PRO A 245 -8.73 3.95 33.83
CA PRO A 245 -8.27 5.26 34.27
C PRO A 245 -7.40 5.97 33.23
N TYR A 246 -7.18 5.40 32.05
CA TYR A 246 -6.40 6.04 30.99
C TYR A 246 -7.31 6.68 29.94
N ILE A 247 -7.18 8.00 29.77
CA ILE A 247 -7.83 8.75 28.69
C ILE A 247 -6.98 8.65 27.44
N GLU A 248 -7.62 8.31 26.33
CA GLU A 248 -7.02 8.31 25.00
C GLU A 248 -7.31 9.65 24.29
N ASP A 249 -6.27 10.45 24.08
CA ASP A 249 -6.35 11.73 23.38
C ASP A 249 -5.55 11.69 22.08
N TYR A 250 -6.20 11.89 20.92
CA TYR A 250 -5.51 12.01 19.64
C TYR A 250 -5.24 13.49 19.33
N ASN A 251 -3.97 13.89 19.29
CA ASN A 251 -3.57 15.29 19.11
C ASN A 251 -3.10 15.64 17.68
N GLY A 252 -3.40 14.79 16.69
CA GLY A 252 -2.97 14.99 15.30
C GLY A 252 -1.54 14.52 14.99
N TYR A 253 -0.69 14.31 16.00
CA TYR A 253 0.68 13.78 15.85
C TYR A 253 0.83 12.36 16.42
N GLY A 254 -0.22 11.83 17.04
CA GLY A 254 -0.29 10.52 17.64
C GLY A 254 -1.36 10.47 18.73
N THR A 255 -1.53 9.28 19.31
CA THR A 255 -2.37 9.09 20.48
C THR A 255 -1.54 9.26 21.75
N THR A 256 -1.94 10.19 22.60
CA THR A 256 -1.44 10.32 23.97
C THR A 256 -2.37 9.63 24.95
N TYR A 257 -1.80 8.98 25.96
CA TYR A 257 -2.55 8.33 27.03
C TYR A 257 -2.30 9.07 28.34
N THR A 258 -3.35 9.64 28.91
CA THR A 258 -3.26 10.42 30.14
C THR A 258 -3.95 9.66 31.27
N LEU A 259 -3.21 9.38 32.36
CA LEU A 259 -3.80 8.78 33.55
C LEU A 259 -4.67 9.82 34.28
N MET A 260 -5.92 9.46 34.56
CA MET A 260 -6.84 10.26 35.37
C MET A 260 -6.35 10.36 36.82
N SER A 261 -6.61 11.50 37.46
CA SER A 261 -6.38 11.73 38.88
C SER A 261 -7.69 11.73 39.65
N SER A 262 -7.67 11.31 40.91
CA SER A 262 -8.83 11.45 41.81
C SER A 262 -9.10 12.95 42.13
N PRO A 263 -10.36 13.43 42.10
CA PRO A 263 -11.57 12.68 41.75
C PRO A 263 -11.67 12.41 40.24
N ILE A 264 -12.12 11.21 39.88
CA ILE A 264 -12.29 10.81 38.48
C ILE A 264 -13.38 11.66 37.83
N VAL A 265 -13.08 12.25 36.67
CA VAL A 265 -14.03 12.99 35.84
C VAL A 265 -14.14 12.29 34.49
N TYR A 266 -15.29 11.65 34.24
CA TYR A 266 -15.63 11.04 32.97
C TYR A 266 -16.38 12.06 32.11
N ASN A 267 -15.73 12.49 31.03
CA ASN A 267 -16.27 13.52 30.15
C ASN A 267 -17.15 12.90 29.06
N LEU A 268 -18.36 13.42 28.93
CA LEU A 268 -19.26 13.18 27.81
C LEU A 268 -19.35 14.47 26.96
N TYR A 269 -19.14 14.34 25.67
CA TYR A 269 -19.14 15.43 24.70
C TYR A 269 -20.38 15.34 23.83
N ALA A 270 -21.12 16.44 23.71
CA ALA A 270 -22.28 16.54 22.83
C ALA A 270 -21.87 16.25 21.39
N ARG A 271 -22.64 15.43 20.70
CA ARG A 271 -22.44 15.15 19.28
C ARG A 271 -23.44 15.97 18.49
N TRP A 272 -22.93 16.77 17.57
CA TRP A 272 -23.73 17.63 16.72
C TRP A 272 -23.68 17.10 15.29
N ARG A 273 -24.83 16.65 14.78
CA ARG A 273 -24.98 16.25 13.39
C ARG A 273 -25.02 17.50 12.52
N GLN A 274 -24.06 17.58 11.60
CA GLN A 274 -23.80 18.76 10.78
C GLN A 274 -23.53 18.37 9.32
N THR A 275 -23.45 19.37 8.45
CA THR A 275 -22.92 19.18 7.10
C THR A 275 -21.41 19.39 7.13
N LEU A 276 -20.63 18.40 6.69
CA LEU A 276 -19.20 18.54 6.44
C LEU A 276 -19.00 19.17 5.06
N TYR A 277 -18.25 20.27 5.02
CA TYR A 277 -17.89 20.96 3.79
C TYR A 277 -16.42 20.72 3.42
N THR A 278 -16.20 20.51 2.13
CA THR A 278 -14.88 20.59 1.49
C THR A 278 -15.10 20.93 0.01
N PHE A 279 -14.05 20.96 -0.80
CA PHE A 279 -14.18 21.13 -2.24
C PHE A 279 -13.10 20.38 -2.99
N LYS A 280 -13.39 20.05 -4.26
CA LYS A 280 -12.44 19.44 -5.19
C LYS A 280 -11.86 20.51 -6.11
N TYR A 281 -10.54 20.47 -6.32
CA TYR A 281 -9.82 21.48 -7.09
C TYR A 281 -8.74 20.87 -7.98
N GLU A 282 -8.37 21.58 -9.04
CA GLU A 282 -7.27 21.23 -9.92
C GLU A 282 -5.94 21.57 -9.23
N SER A 283 -5.13 20.55 -8.93
CA SER A 283 -3.81 20.72 -8.32
C SER A 283 -2.80 21.27 -9.33
N THR A 284 -1.90 22.15 -8.87
CA THR A 284 -0.75 22.60 -9.68
C THR A 284 0.54 21.95 -9.18
N PRO A 285 1.56 21.79 -10.04
CA PRO A 285 2.83 21.15 -9.66
C PRO A 285 3.61 21.90 -8.57
N TYR A 286 3.35 23.20 -8.40
CA TYR A 286 4.16 24.08 -7.56
C TYR A 286 3.65 24.27 -6.14
N ASN A 287 2.39 23.90 -5.86
CA ASN A 287 1.79 24.14 -4.56
C ASN A 287 0.99 22.92 -4.07
N GLN A 288 1.71 21.99 -3.44
CA GLN A 288 1.13 20.77 -2.89
C GLN A 288 0.59 20.95 -1.47
N TRP A 289 0.91 22.08 -0.80
CA TRP A 289 0.59 22.29 0.61
C TRP A 289 -0.51 23.33 0.85
N THR A 290 -0.61 24.36 0.00
CA THR A 290 -1.66 25.38 0.11
C THR A 290 -2.56 25.40 -1.12
N VAL A 291 -3.84 25.64 -0.87
CA VAL A 291 -4.89 25.65 -1.90
C VAL A 291 -5.26 27.08 -2.24
N ASP A 292 -5.30 27.38 -3.53
CA ASP A 292 -5.77 28.68 -4.01
C ASP A 292 -7.30 28.75 -3.92
N VAL A 293 -7.82 29.63 -3.08
CA VAL A 293 -9.25 29.74 -2.78
C VAL A 293 -9.87 31.06 -3.23
N ILE A 294 -11.17 31.01 -3.50
CA ILE A 294 -12.04 32.17 -3.75
C ILE A 294 -13.20 32.18 -2.75
N SER A 295 -13.95 33.28 -2.67
CA SER A 295 -15.19 33.34 -1.87
C SER A 295 -16.21 32.33 -2.41
N ASN A 296 -16.80 31.53 -1.52
CA ASN A 296 -17.86 30.59 -1.87
C ASN A 296 -19.18 31.35 -2.07
N PRO A 297 -19.79 31.34 -3.27
CA PRO A 297 -21.06 32.03 -3.50
C PRO A 297 -22.25 31.41 -2.76
N ASP A 298 -22.19 30.11 -2.41
CA ASP A 298 -23.24 29.44 -1.64
C ASP A 298 -23.25 29.91 -0.16
N HIS A 299 -22.11 30.40 0.33
CA HIS A 299 -21.92 30.90 1.69
C HIS A 299 -20.97 32.10 1.69
N PRO A 300 -21.41 33.27 1.20
CA PRO A 300 -20.56 34.45 1.15
C PRO A 300 -20.23 34.94 2.57
N SER A 301 -19.02 35.44 2.77
CA SER A 301 -18.65 36.11 4.02
C SER A 301 -19.52 37.36 4.24
N THR A 302 -20.02 37.57 5.46
CA THR A 302 -21.00 38.62 5.77
C THR A 302 -20.48 39.79 6.62
N SER A 303 -19.18 39.95 6.89
CA SER A 303 -18.69 40.99 7.84
C SER A 303 -17.71 42.04 7.28
N PRO A 304 -17.90 43.34 7.60
CA PRO A 304 -16.93 44.41 7.31
C PRO A 304 -16.03 44.86 8.51
N THR A 305 -16.30 44.51 9.77
CA THR A 305 -15.48 44.93 10.94
C THR A 305 -15.69 44.06 12.20
N GLY A 306 -14.73 43.18 12.51
CA GLY A 306 -14.19 42.97 13.87
C GLY A 306 -15.00 42.26 14.98
N GLY A 307 -16.27 41.92 14.80
CA GLY A 307 -16.99 40.95 15.66
C GLY A 307 -17.33 39.73 14.82
N LEU A 308 -16.88 38.52 15.23
CA LEU A 308 -16.90 37.24 14.47
C LEU A 308 -18.04 37.18 13.43
N PRO A 309 -17.75 37.12 12.10
CA PRO A 309 -17.08 36.00 11.41
C PRO A 309 -16.22 36.44 10.20
N GLU A 310 -14.91 36.18 10.24
CA GLU A 310 -14.12 36.00 9.01
C GLU A 310 -13.56 34.59 9.07
N GLY A 311 -13.81 33.81 8.01
CA GLY A 311 -13.34 32.44 7.82
C GLY A 311 -14.18 31.37 8.50
N ASN A 312 -15.38 31.09 8.02
CA ASN A 312 -15.94 29.74 8.14
C ASN A 312 -15.24 28.84 7.12
N THR A 313 -15.12 27.54 7.43
CA THR A 313 -14.62 26.50 6.52
C THR A 313 -15.33 26.54 5.16
N ASN A 314 -16.63 26.87 5.16
CA ASN A 314 -17.49 26.90 3.97
C ASN A 314 -17.52 28.24 3.23
N ASN A 315 -16.88 29.29 3.72
CA ASN A 315 -16.80 30.57 3.00
C ASN A 315 -15.83 30.54 1.83
N TRP A 316 -15.07 29.46 1.66
CA TRP A 316 -14.00 29.34 0.67
C TRP A 316 -14.27 28.19 -0.29
N ALA A 317 -14.09 28.43 -1.60
CA ALA A 317 -14.24 27.43 -2.65
C ALA A 317 -12.99 27.39 -3.54
N ALA A 318 -12.91 26.42 -4.45
CA ALA A 318 -11.77 26.26 -5.34
C ALA A 318 -11.66 27.43 -6.33
N SER A 319 -10.47 28.04 -6.43
CA SER A 319 -10.18 28.98 -7.53
C SER A 319 -10.14 28.31 -8.90
N LYS A 320 -9.70 27.04 -8.95
CA LYS A 320 -9.73 26.15 -10.11
C LYS A 320 -10.56 24.91 -9.80
N PRO A 321 -11.89 24.98 -9.96
CA PRO A 321 -12.78 23.93 -9.52
C PRO A 321 -12.75 22.71 -10.43
N VAL A 322 -12.97 21.53 -9.83
CA VAL A 322 -13.26 20.29 -10.57
C VAL A 322 -14.72 19.95 -10.35
N VAL A 323 -15.53 20.06 -11.41
CA VAL A 323 -17.00 19.93 -11.36
C VAL A 323 -17.43 18.51 -11.73
N GLY A 324 -18.46 17.99 -11.06
CA GLY A 324 -19.10 16.71 -11.41
C GLY A 324 -18.47 15.47 -10.79
N ALA A 325 -17.47 15.60 -9.93
CA ALA A 325 -16.84 14.46 -9.27
C ALA A 325 -17.73 13.95 -8.14
N LYS A 326 -17.98 12.64 -8.09
CA LYS A 326 -18.86 12.03 -7.09
C LYS A 326 -18.05 11.34 -6.01
N PHE A 327 -18.39 11.62 -4.76
CA PHE A 327 -17.76 11.04 -3.59
C PHE A 327 -18.76 10.37 -2.67
N LYS A 328 -18.28 9.35 -1.98
CA LYS A 328 -18.92 8.79 -0.79
C LYS A 328 -18.00 8.87 0.42
N ILE A 329 -18.61 8.99 1.59
CA ILE A 329 -17.98 8.81 2.89
C ILE A 329 -18.60 7.58 3.54
N THR A 330 -17.78 6.65 4.02
CA THR A 330 -18.22 5.43 4.70
C THR A 330 -17.63 5.30 6.09
N LYS A 331 -18.29 4.53 6.96
CA LYS A 331 -17.69 4.09 8.23
C LYS A 331 -16.48 3.20 7.97
N ILE A 332 -15.65 3.07 8.99
CA ILE A 332 -14.56 2.09 9.09
C ILE A 332 -15.03 1.05 10.11
N ASN A 333 -15.07 -0.23 9.72
CA ASN A 333 -15.40 -1.31 10.64
C ASN A 333 -14.22 -1.60 11.58
N ASP A 334 -14.46 -2.33 12.66
CA ASP A 334 -13.43 -2.65 13.67
C ASP A 334 -12.21 -3.40 13.10
N ASP A 335 -12.41 -4.15 12.01
CA ASP A 335 -11.35 -4.87 11.27
C ASP A 335 -10.62 -4.00 10.23
N GLY A 336 -10.98 -2.72 10.12
CA GLY A 336 -10.45 -1.78 9.12
C GLY A 336 -11.07 -1.94 7.72
N SER A 337 -12.14 -2.71 7.55
CA SER A 337 -12.85 -2.80 6.27
C SER A 337 -13.81 -1.62 6.06
N GLU A 338 -14.27 -1.45 4.81
CA GLU A 338 -15.26 -0.42 4.46
C GLU A 338 -16.63 -0.78 5.07
N GLY A 339 -17.19 0.13 5.86
CA GLY A 339 -18.51 0.00 6.45
C GLY A 339 -19.63 0.64 5.62
N GLU A 340 -20.73 0.96 6.27
CA GLU A 340 -21.88 1.59 5.63
C GLU A 340 -21.57 3.00 5.08
N VAL A 341 -22.28 3.39 4.01
CA VAL A 341 -22.22 4.75 3.47
C VAL A 341 -22.95 5.71 4.40
N VAL A 342 -22.25 6.76 4.83
CA VAL A 342 -22.75 7.79 5.75
C VAL A 342 -23.28 8.99 4.97
N SER A 343 -22.57 9.42 3.93
CA SER A 343 -22.98 10.55 3.09
C SER A 343 -22.34 10.45 1.71
N GLN A 344 -22.98 11.07 0.72
CA GLN A 344 -22.45 11.25 -0.63
C GLN A 344 -22.54 12.72 -1.03
N ALA A 345 -21.67 13.16 -1.95
CA ALA A 345 -21.69 14.49 -2.53
C ALA A 345 -21.16 14.47 -3.96
N VAL A 346 -21.64 15.39 -4.80
CA VAL A 346 -21.12 15.65 -6.15
C VAL A 346 -20.56 17.06 -6.18
N SER A 347 -19.37 17.24 -6.73
CA SER A 347 -18.72 18.55 -6.74
C SER A 347 -19.47 19.52 -7.65
N LYS A 348 -19.85 20.68 -7.09
CA LYS A 348 -20.61 21.72 -7.79
C LYS A 348 -19.71 22.63 -8.65
N GLU A 349 -20.26 23.72 -9.16
CA GLU A 349 -19.61 24.68 -10.08
C GLU A 349 -18.27 25.24 -9.58
N HIS A 350 -18.12 25.50 -8.28
CA HIS A 350 -16.85 25.90 -7.67
C HIS A 350 -16.18 24.77 -6.88
N GLY A 351 -16.44 23.52 -7.28
CA GLY A 351 -15.86 22.32 -6.70
C GLY A 351 -16.48 21.93 -5.36
N GLN A 352 -17.49 22.65 -4.87
CA GLN A 352 -18.04 22.46 -3.52
C GLN A 352 -18.61 21.06 -3.31
N LEU A 353 -18.31 20.47 -2.16
CA LEU A 353 -18.81 19.18 -1.70
C LEU A 353 -19.45 19.35 -0.32
N TYR A 354 -20.70 18.92 -0.20
CA TYR A 354 -21.50 19.03 1.02
C TYR A 354 -21.95 17.64 1.47
N PHE A 355 -21.26 17.08 2.45
CA PHE A 355 -21.61 15.78 3.03
C PHE A 355 -22.55 15.99 4.22
N LYS A 356 -23.82 15.62 4.05
CA LYS A 356 -24.87 15.87 5.04
C LYS A 356 -24.85 14.83 6.15
N HIS A 357 -25.45 15.17 7.29
CA HIS A 357 -25.67 14.26 8.42
C HIS A 357 -24.40 13.63 9.00
N MET A 358 -23.29 14.34 8.91
CA MET A 358 -21.99 13.91 9.41
C MET A 358 -21.86 14.16 10.91
N LEU A 359 -21.07 13.31 11.57
CA LEU A 359 -20.64 13.45 12.97
C LEU A 359 -19.11 13.44 13.03
N PRO A 360 -18.48 14.01 14.08
CA PRO A 360 -17.07 13.78 14.36
C PRO A 360 -16.76 12.28 14.43
N GLY A 361 -15.65 11.87 13.83
CA GLY A 361 -15.21 10.48 13.72
C GLY A 361 -14.17 10.27 12.62
N ASP A 362 -13.77 9.02 12.43
CA ASP A 362 -12.84 8.60 11.38
C ASP A 362 -13.61 7.83 10.30
N TYR A 363 -13.35 8.14 9.03
CA TYR A 363 -14.13 7.63 7.89
C TYR A 363 -13.25 7.34 6.68
N TYR A 364 -13.74 6.54 5.73
CA TYR A 364 -13.16 6.52 4.39
C TYR A 364 -13.84 7.55 3.50
N LEU A 365 -13.05 8.32 2.75
CA LEU A 365 -13.46 9.19 1.65
C LEU A 365 -13.01 8.54 0.33
N ILE A 366 -13.97 8.32 -0.57
CA ILE A 366 -13.78 7.55 -1.81
C ILE A 366 -14.38 8.32 -2.98
N GLU A 367 -13.62 8.48 -4.06
CA GLU A 367 -14.16 8.97 -5.35
C GLU A 367 -14.82 7.81 -6.09
N GLU A 368 -16.10 7.96 -6.42
CA GLU A 368 -16.88 6.96 -7.18
C GLU A 368 -16.86 7.26 -8.68
N GLU A 369 -16.87 8.53 -9.05
CA GLU A 369 -16.91 8.96 -10.45
C GLU A 369 -15.95 10.15 -10.64
N THR A 370 -14.94 9.95 -11.49
CA THR A 370 -13.97 10.99 -11.88
C THR A 370 -14.49 11.73 -13.12
N PRO A 371 -14.51 13.07 -13.11
CA PRO A 371 -14.92 13.86 -14.27
C PRO A 371 -13.96 13.74 -15.46
N ASP A 372 -14.51 13.95 -16.66
CA ASP A 372 -13.75 13.99 -17.91
C ASP A 372 -12.59 14.98 -17.85
N GLY A 373 -11.46 14.60 -18.45
CA GLY A 373 -10.26 15.44 -18.52
C GLY A 373 -9.42 15.46 -17.24
N TYR A 374 -9.72 14.62 -16.24
CA TYR A 374 -8.90 14.45 -15.03
C TYR A 374 -8.50 13.00 -14.83
N PHE A 375 -7.34 12.78 -14.22
CA PHE A 375 -6.91 11.43 -13.87
C PHE A 375 -7.81 10.83 -12.78
N PRO A 376 -8.23 9.55 -12.91
CA PRO A 376 -8.99 8.87 -11.88
C PRO A 376 -8.16 8.62 -10.63
N ILE A 377 -8.81 8.71 -9.48
CA ILE A 377 -8.19 8.45 -8.20
C ILE A 377 -8.50 7.01 -7.79
N HIS A 378 -7.49 6.15 -7.85
CA HIS A 378 -7.59 4.77 -7.42
C HIS A 378 -7.17 4.68 -5.95
N GLY A 379 -8.12 4.38 -5.07
CA GLY A 379 -7.89 4.23 -3.63
C GLY A 379 -8.83 5.08 -2.79
N LYS A 380 -8.46 5.29 -1.53
CA LYS A 380 -9.29 5.98 -0.53
C LYS A 380 -8.42 6.76 0.45
N TRP A 381 -8.99 7.83 1.00
CA TRP A 381 -8.40 8.50 2.16
C TRP A 381 -9.10 8.05 3.42
N THR A 382 -8.33 7.67 4.45
CA THR A 382 -8.81 7.64 5.83
C THR A 382 -8.81 9.09 6.33
N ILE A 383 -9.99 9.69 6.49
CA ILE A 383 -10.16 11.08 6.93
C ILE A 383 -10.55 11.15 8.41
N LYS A 384 -10.03 12.15 9.10
CA LYS A 384 -10.38 12.46 10.49
C LYS A 384 -11.27 13.69 10.52
N VAL A 385 -12.58 13.47 10.70
CA VAL A 385 -13.58 14.54 10.79
C VAL A 385 -13.70 15.00 12.24
N ARG A 386 -13.49 16.29 12.49
CA ARG A 386 -13.49 16.89 13.84
C ARG A 386 -14.30 18.17 13.86
N THR A 387 -14.75 18.57 15.04
CA THR A 387 -15.33 19.89 15.26
C THR A 387 -14.22 20.92 15.43
N ASP A 388 -14.20 21.96 14.60
CA ASP A 388 -13.28 23.06 14.74
C ASP A 388 -13.62 23.87 16.01
N THR A 389 -12.62 24.14 16.84
CA THR A 389 -12.83 24.82 18.12
C THR A 389 -13.15 26.30 17.98
N PHE A 390 -12.87 26.90 16.83
CA PHE A 390 -13.07 28.33 16.58
C PHE A 390 -14.45 28.60 15.94
N THR A 391 -14.84 27.81 14.95
CA THR A 391 -16.12 27.99 14.23
C THR A 391 -17.23 27.07 14.72
N GLY A 392 -16.89 25.91 15.31
CA GLY A 392 -17.86 24.89 15.71
C GLY A 392 -18.36 24.01 14.55
N ASP A 393 -17.85 24.20 13.33
CA ASP A 393 -18.20 23.39 12.16
C ASP A 393 -17.34 22.14 12.06
N LEU A 394 -17.79 21.17 11.25
CA LEU A 394 -16.98 20.01 10.91
C LEU A 394 -15.89 20.35 9.88
N VAL A 395 -14.68 19.84 10.14
CA VAL A 395 -13.52 19.90 9.25
C VAL A 395 -12.95 18.51 9.03
N ILE A 396 -12.32 18.32 7.86
CA ILE A 396 -11.34 17.26 7.64
C ILE A 396 -10.03 17.76 8.25
N ALA A 397 -9.75 17.33 9.48
CA ALA A 397 -8.58 17.78 10.23
C ALA A 397 -7.29 17.10 9.75
N ASP A 398 -7.40 15.86 9.27
CA ASP A 398 -6.28 15.04 8.82
C ASP A 398 -6.76 13.98 7.82
N ALA A 399 -5.85 13.49 7.00
CA ALA A 399 -6.13 12.44 6.01
C ALA A 399 -4.89 11.59 5.70
N THR A 400 -5.09 10.29 5.60
CA THR A 400 -4.05 9.34 5.16
C THR A 400 -4.52 8.60 3.92
N LYS A 401 -3.72 8.60 2.85
CA LYS A 401 -4.02 7.90 1.60
C LYS A 401 -3.69 6.41 1.70
N SER A 402 -4.51 5.56 1.07
CA SER A 402 -4.27 4.13 0.98
C SER A 402 -3.25 3.74 -0.10
N ASP A 403 -3.10 4.58 -1.13
CA ASP A 403 -2.23 4.35 -2.28
C ASP A 403 -1.23 5.50 -2.40
N SER A 404 0.05 5.18 -2.62
CA SER A 404 1.13 6.16 -2.70
C SER A 404 1.05 7.05 -3.95
N THR A 405 0.36 6.62 -5.00
CA THR A 405 0.12 7.38 -6.23
C THR A 405 -0.91 8.49 -6.04
N MET A 406 -1.73 8.42 -4.99
CA MET A 406 -2.70 9.45 -4.64
C MET A 406 -1.99 10.71 -4.14
N LYS A 407 -2.53 11.87 -4.49
CA LYS A 407 -2.11 13.15 -3.90
C LYS A 407 -2.64 13.26 -2.47
N ASP A 408 -1.85 13.88 -1.61
CA ASP A 408 -2.30 14.25 -0.26
C ASP A 408 -3.36 15.34 -0.37
N LEU A 409 -4.31 15.38 0.57
CA LEU A 409 -5.32 16.44 0.57
C LEU A 409 -4.65 17.80 0.82
N GLY A 410 -5.04 18.81 0.05
CA GLY A 410 -4.49 20.15 0.14
C GLY A 410 -5.06 20.92 1.32
N ARG A 411 -4.26 21.74 2.01
CA ARG A 411 -4.70 22.51 3.17
C ARG A 411 -5.06 23.94 2.78
N TYR A 412 -6.20 24.44 3.27
CA TYR A 412 -6.50 25.86 3.21
C TYR A 412 -6.74 26.41 4.62
N LEU A 413 -6.01 27.49 4.93
CA LEU A 413 -6.12 28.20 6.19
C LEU A 413 -7.22 29.24 6.08
N TYR A 414 -7.97 29.41 7.16
CA TYR A 414 -8.90 30.51 7.30
C TYR A 414 -8.64 31.21 8.62
N SER A 415 -8.51 32.53 8.55
CA SER A 415 -8.26 33.41 9.71
C SER A 415 -7.02 33.07 10.54
N GLY A 416 -6.04 32.39 9.93
CA GLY A 416 -4.72 32.10 10.51
C GLY A 416 -4.72 31.19 11.75
N LYS A 417 -5.89 30.71 12.20
CA LYS A 417 -6.05 29.90 13.43
C LYS A 417 -6.57 28.49 13.16
N SER A 418 -7.27 28.29 12.05
CA SER A 418 -7.91 27.03 11.72
C SER A 418 -7.66 26.65 10.25
N ALA A 419 -7.79 25.36 9.96
CA ALA A 419 -7.54 24.79 8.64
C ALA A 419 -8.56 23.69 8.32
N ASN A 420 -8.84 23.51 7.04
CA ASN A 420 -9.57 22.36 6.53
C ASN A 420 -8.83 21.78 5.30
N LEU A 421 -9.09 20.52 4.99
CA LEU A 421 -8.50 19.83 3.85
C LEU A 421 -9.45 19.81 2.65
N ALA A 422 -8.89 19.99 1.46
CA ALA A 422 -9.56 19.99 0.17
C ALA A 422 -8.96 18.92 -0.76
N ILE A 423 -9.74 18.47 -1.74
CA ILE A 423 -9.42 17.29 -2.54
C ILE A 423 -8.75 17.70 -3.86
N PRO A 424 -7.45 17.44 -4.06
CA PRO A 424 -6.81 17.74 -5.32
C PRO A 424 -7.24 16.74 -6.40
N ASN A 425 -7.20 17.21 -7.65
CA ASN A 425 -7.14 16.33 -8.81
C ASN A 425 -6.13 16.83 -9.84
N GLU A 426 -5.55 15.91 -10.58
CA GLU A 426 -4.61 16.21 -11.65
C GLU A 426 -5.34 16.29 -12.99
N LYS A 427 -5.21 17.43 -13.67
CA LYS A 427 -5.80 17.63 -14.99
C LYS A 427 -4.97 16.89 -16.04
N MET A 428 -5.66 16.20 -16.95
CA MET A 428 -5.04 15.63 -18.13
C MET A 428 -4.69 16.75 -19.11
N ASN A 429 -3.41 16.84 -19.46
CA ASN A 429 -2.95 17.64 -20.57
C ASN A 429 -2.91 16.76 -21.83
N PHE A 430 -3.26 17.33 -22.98
CA PHE A 430 -3.25 16.61 -24.25
C PHE A 430 -2.22 17.19 -25.21
N ASN A 431 -1.59 16.29 -25.96
CA ASN A 431 -0.53 16.56 -26.91
C ASN A 431 -0.76 15.76 -28.20
N LYS A 432 0.10 16.03 -29.19
CA LYS A 432 -0.02 15.44 -30.53
C LYS A 432 1.06 14.40 -30.78
N VAL A 433 0.68 13.29 -31.40
CA VAL A 433 1.62 12.24 -31.80
C VAL A 433 1.37 11.85 -33.24
N THR A 434 2.41 11.98 -34.06
CA THR A 434 2.39 11.63 -35.49
C THR A 434 2.99 10.25 -35.68
N LEU A 435 2.28 9.39 -36.43
CA LEU A 435 2.81 8.14 -36.98
C LEU A 435 2.79 8.22 -38.50
N SER A 436 3.95 8.08 -39.14
CA SER A 436 4.11 8.11 -40.59
C SER A 436 4.79 6.85 -41.11
N VAL A 437 4.48 6.49 -42.37
CA VAL A 437 5.15 5.41 -43.09
C VAL A 437 5.59 5.83 -44.48
N ARG A 438 6.81 5.48 -44.85
CA ARG A 438 7.39 5.71 -46.17
C ARG A 438 8.30 4.57 -46.59
N ILE A 439 8.49 4.45 -47.89
CA ILE A 439 9.38 3.46 -48.51
C ILE A 439 10.58 4.24 -49.05
N SER A 440 11.78 3.70 -48.85
CA SER A 440 13.03 4.40 -49.18
C SER A 440 13.20 4.68 -50.67
N ASP A 441 12.90 3.69 -51.51
CA ASP A 441 12.90 3.81 -52.97
C ASP A 441 11.46 3.61 -53.46
N PRO A 442 10.71 4.69 -53.72
CA PRO A 442 9.27 4.62 -54.03
C PRO A 442 8.99 4.31 -55.51
N ASN A 443 9.89 3.62 -56.22
CA ASN A 443 9.66 3.25 -57.61
C ASN A 443 8.45 2.30 -57.74
N PRO A 444 7.37 2.70 -58.44
CA PRO A 444 6.14 1.93 -58.50
C PRO A 444 6.29 0.56 -59.18
N GLU A 445 7.34 0.34 -59.97
CA GLU A 445 7.61 -0.94 -60.64
C GLU A 445 8.22 -1.99 -59.70
N TYR A 446 8.96 -1.56 -58.67
CA TYR A 446 9.74 -2.46 -57.83
C TYR A 446 9.34 -2.40 -56.35
N ALA A 447 8.70 -1.32 -55.92
CA ALA A 447 8.37 -1.06 -54.54
C ALA A 447 6.92 -1.36 -54.19
N SER A 448 6.74 -1.91 -52.99
CA SER A 448 5.43 -2.27 -52.44
C SER A 448 4.65 -1.03 -51.95
N ILE A 449 4.57 0.03 -52.76
CA ILE A 449 3.94 1.32 -52.39
C ILE A 449 2.45 1.19 -52.07
N ASN A 450 1.77 0.17 -52.57
CA ASN A 450 0.36 -0.10 -52.29
C ASN A 450 0.13 -1.08 -51.14
N GLN A 451 1.19 -1.60 -50.52
CA GLN A 451 1.10 -2.54 -49.40
C GLN A 451 0.53 -1.85 -48.16
N ASN A 452 -0.34 -2.60 -47.47
CA ASN A 452 -0.88 -2.23 -46.17
C ASN A 452 0.13 -2.59 -45.07
N PHE A 453 0.65 -1.58 -44.38
CA PHE A 453 1.47 -1.75 -43.19
C PHE A 453 0.61 -1.59 -41.95
N ARG A 454 0.44 -2.68 -41.21
CA ARG A 454 -0.36 -2.73 -39.98
C ARG A 454 0.55 -2.49 -38.77
N TYR A 455 0.11 -1.61 -37.89
CA TYR A 455 0.79 -1.23 -36.66
C TYR A 455 -0.06 -1.60 -35.45
N LYS A 456 0.60 -2.14 -34.43
CA LYS A 456 0.07 -2.28 -33.06
C LYS A 456 0.54 -1.07 -32.27
N LEU A 457 -0.38 -0.27 -31.76
CA LEU A 457 -0.10 0.82 -30.82
C LEU A 457 -0.41 0.33 -29.41
N THR A 458 0.46 0.63 -28.45
CA THR A 458 0.23 0.36 -27.02
C THR A 458 0.34 1.66 -26.26
N PHE A 459 -0.74 2.06 -25.59
CA PHE A 459 -0.84 3.29 -24.81
C PHE A 459 -0.76 2.94 -23.33
N LEU A 460 0.27 3.45 -22.67
CA LEU A 460 0.51 3.26 -21.24
C LEU A 460 0.47 4.62 -20.54
N GLY A 461 -0.11 4.67 -19.35
CA GLY A 461 -0.05 5.84 -18.47
C GLY A 461 1.36 6.11 -17.95
N ARG A 462 1.48 7.13 -17.10
CA ARG A 462 2.77 7.54 -16.51
C ARG A 462 3.44 6.41 -15.70
N ASP A 463 2.63 5.58 -15.07
CA ASP A 463 3.03 4.47 -14.20
C ASP A 463 3.12 3.13 -14.95
N PHE A 464 3.16 3.15 -16.28
CA PHE A 464 3.15 1.98 -17.18
C PHE A 464 1.87 1.14 -17.16
N GLU A 465 0.81 1.61 -16.50
CA GLU A 465 -0.50 0.96 -16.55
C GLU A 465 -1.19 1.16 -17.92
N PRO A 466 -1.84 0.13 -18.47
CA PRO A 466 -2.55 0.26 -19.75
C PRO A 466 -3.67 1.32 -19.72
N MET A 467 -3.74 2.15 -20.76
CA MET A 467 -4.83 3.11 -20.94
C MET A 467 -6.03 2.41 -21.58
N LYS A 468 -6.89 1.81 -20.76
CA LYS A 468 -7.96 0.90 -21.20
C LYS A 468 -9.18 1.63 -21.74
N ASN A 469 -9.80 1.11 -22.81
CA ASN A 469 -11.07 1.60 -23.36
C ASN A 469 -11.08 3.12 -23.62
N MET A 470 -9.94 3.66 -24.04
CA MET A 470 -9.77 5.07 -24.34
C MET A 470 -9.93 5.35 -25.82
N SER A 471 -10.45 6.55 -26.14
CA SER A 471 -10.72 6.99 -27.49
C SER A 471 -9.79 8.14 -27.90
N PHE A 472 -9.00 7.92 -28.96
CA PHE A 472 -7.99 8.85 -29.47
C PHE A 472 -8.34 9.32 -30.87
N ASN A 473 -8.69 10.59 -31.03
CA ASN A 473 -8.99 11.18 -32.34
C ASN A 473 -7.70 11.43 -33.11
N TYR A 474 -7.68 11.12 -34.41
CA TYR A 474 -6.55 11.41 -35.29
C TYR A 474 -6.99 12.10 -36.57
N ILE A 475 -6.10 12.93 -37.10
CA ILE A 475 -6.24 13.57 -38.42
C ILE A 475 -5.34 12.83 -39.41
N GLY A 476 -5.87 12.45 -40.55
CA GLY A 476 -5.13 11.79 -41.61
C GLY A 476 -4.47 12.78 -42.57
N GLN A 477 -3.21 12.54 -42.91
CA GLN A 477 -2.40 13.46 -43.73
C GLN A 477 -1.44 12.69 -44.66
N ASN A 478 -0.81 13.42 -45.57
CA ASN A 478 0.31 12.91 -46.38
C ASN A 478 1.64 13.35 -45.78
N VAL A 479 2.65 12.49 -45.91
CA VAL A 479 4.03 12.84 -45.59
C VAL A 479 4.57 13.79 -46.67
N THR A 480 4.96 14.99 -46.28
CA THR A 480 5.50 16.01 -47.20
C THR A 480 6.79 15.53 -47.88
N GLY A 481 6.88 15.75 -49.20
CA GLY A 481 8.10 15.45 -49.97
C GLY A 481 8.29 13.97 -50.34
N VAL A 482 7.30 13.11 -50.11
CA VAL A 482 7.34 11.70 -50.52
C VAL A 482 6.74 11.53 -51.92
N ALA A 483 7.55 11.04 -52.87
CA ALA A 483 7.10 10.75 -54.23
C ALA A 483 6.19 9.50 -54.27
N ASN A 484 5.22 9.47 -55.20
CA ASN A 484 4.26 8.36 -55.36
C ASN A 484 3.46 8.00 -54.10
N ALA A 485 3.24 8.98 -53.21
CA ALA A 485 2.45 8.79 -52.00
C ALA A 485 1.00 8.39 -52.29
N ASN A 486 0.44 7.52 -51.45
CA ASN A 486 -0.99 7.25 -51.46
C ASN A 486 -1.77 8.49 -50.96
N PRO A 487 -3.07 8.61 -51.27
CA PRO A 487 -3.93 9.64 -50.69
C PRO A 487 -3.94 9.55 -49.16
N ALA A 488 -4.18 10.68 -48.50
CA ALA A 488 -4.22 10.73 -47.03
C ALA A 488 -5.30 9.78 -46.50
N PRO A 489 -5.06 9.12 -45.35
CA PRO A 489 -6.12 8.40 -44.67
C PRO A 489 -7.22 9.39 -44.26
N LEU A 490 -8.46 8.91 -44.14
CA LEU A 490 -9.54 9.72 -43.59
C LEU A 490 -9.30 9.94 -42.08
N ASP A 491 -9.79 11.08 -41.59
CA ASP A 491 -9.85 11.35 -40.15
C ASP A 491 -10.67 10.27 -39.44
N GLY A 492 -10.32 9.98 -38.20
CA GLY A 492 -10.96 8.92 -37.46
C GLY A 492 -10.56 8.86 -36.01
N THR A 493 -10.84 7.72 -35.39
CA THR A 493 -10.65 7.49 -33.97
C THR A 493 -10.00 6.13 -33.76
N ILE A 494 -9.06 6.08 -32.82
CA ILE A 494 -8.39 4.86 -32.34
C ILE A 494 -8.96 4.55 -30.96
N GLU A 495 -9.48 3.34 -30.79
CA GLU A 495 -9.97 2.86 -29.49
C GLU A 495 -9.02 1.80 -28.95
N THR A 496 -8.62 1.94 -27.69
CA THR A 496 -7.79 0.94 -27.01
C THR A 496 -8.63 -0.14 -26.35
N ASP A 497 -8.14 -1.37 -26.36
CA ASP A 497 -8.73 -2.49 -25.62
C ASP A 497 -8.40 -2.45 -24.12
N GLU A 498 -8.76 -3.51 -23.40
CA GLU A 498 -8.46 -3.70 -21.97
C GLU A 498 -6.96 -3.77 -21.63
N ASN A 499 -6.10 -3.94 -22.64
CA ASN A 499 -4.64 -3.98 -22.52
C ASN A 499 -4.00 -2.68 -23.03
N GLY A 500 -4.79 -1.62 -23.28
CA GLY A 500 -4.29 -0.36 -23.80
C GLY A 500 -3.78 -0.47 -25.24
N VAL A 501 -4.18 -1.51 -25.98
CA VAL A 501 -3.71 -1.80 -27.33
C VAL A 501 -4.72 -1.35 -28.36
N ALA A 502 -4.24 -0.77 -29.46
CA ALA A 502 -5.03 -0.48 -30.64
C ALA A 502 -4.27 -0.82 -31.93
N TYR A 503 -4.97 -0.79 -33.06
CA TYR A 503 -4.38 -1.12 -34.37
C TYR A 503 -4.70 -0.06 -35.40
N ILE A 504 -3.75 0.24 -36.27
CA ILE A 504 -3.97 1.05 -37.47
C ILE A 504 -3.24 0.47 -38.67
N THR A 505 -3.72 0.79 -39.87
CA THR A 505 -3.07 0.40 -41.12
C THR A 505 -2.80 1.63 -41.96
N LEU A 506 -1.56 1.76 -42.43
CA LEU A 506 -1.10 2.86 -43.29
C LEU A 506 -0.42 2.30 -44.54
N LYS A 507 -0.38 3.10 -45.60
CA LYS A 507 0.33 2.83 -46.84
C LYS A 507 1.43 3.86 -47.07
N HIS A 508 2.32 3.56 -48.01
CA HIS A 508 3.40 4.46 -48.41
C HIS A 508 2.94 5.92 -48.58
N GLY A 509 3.58 6.83 -47.87
CA GLY A 509 3.35 8.27 -47.95
C GLY A 509 2.19 8.78 -47.08
N GLN A 510 1.53 7.89 -46.32
CA GLN A 510 0.49 8.27 -45.36
C GLN A 510 1.06 8.55 -43.97
N GLN A 511 0.40 9.45 -43.25
CA GLN A 511 0.61 9.66 -41.83
C GLN A 511 -0.72 9.93 -41.13
N ILE A 512 -0.75 9.67 -39.83
CA ILE A 512 -1.83 10.11 -38.94
C ILE A 512 -1.23 10.94 -37.81
N GLN A 513 -2.00 11.92 -37.33
CA GLN A 513 -1.67 12.70 -36.15
C GLN A 513 -2.76 12.55 -35.10
N ILE A 514 -2.47 11.80 -34.05
CA ILE A 514 -3.31 11.69 -32.85
C ILE A 514 -3.35 13.06 -32.17
N GLN A 515 -4.55 13.57 -31.90
CA GLN A 515 -4.78 14.93 -31.41
C GLN A 515 -4.85 15.02 -29.88
N ASN A 516 -5.25 13.94 -29.22
CA ASN A 516 -5.54 13.89 -27.78
C ASN A 516 -4.69 12.83 -27.06
N ALA A 517 -3.40 12.74 -27.38
CA ALA A 517 -2.49 11.88 -26.63
C ALA A 517 -2.23 12.49 -25.25
N VAL A 518 -2.48 11.75 -24.18
CA VAL A 518 -2.35 12.24 -22.80
C VAL A 518 -0.87 12.52 -22.48
N SER A 519 -0.55 13.67 -21.92
CA SER A 519 0.80 14.02 -21.47
C SER A 519 1.34 13.00 -20.47
N THR A 520 2.65 12.79 -20.46
CA THR A 520 3.39 11.80 -19.66
C THR A 520 3.08 10.33 -19.97
N SER A 521 2.08 10.06 -20.83
CA SER A 521 1.84 8.71 -21.35
C SER A 521 3.00 8.22 -22.22
N LYS A 522 3.09 6.91 -22.36
CA LYS A 522 4.06 6.23 -23.21
C LYS A 522 3.31 5.52 -24.31
N ILE A 523 3.69 5.80 -25.55
CA ILE A 523 3.09 5.18 -26.72
C ILE A 523 4.18 4.35 -27.39
N SER A 524 3.97 3.04 -27.43
CA SER A 524 4.79 2.12 -28.22
C SER A 524 4.07 1.77 -29.51
N VAL A 525 4.80 1.79 -30.62
CA VAL A 525 4.33 1.37 -31.93
C VAL A 525 5.17 0.19 -32.38
N TYR A 526 4.53 -0.88 -32.82
CA TYR A 526 5.16 -2.05 -33.39
C TYR A 526 4.57 -2.34 -34.77
N GLN A 527 5.41 -2.41 -35.80
CA GLN A 527 4.96 -2.84 -37.12
C GLN A 527 4.78 -4.36 -37.14
N ILE A 528 3.56 -4.80 -37.39
CA ILE A 528 3.18 -6.22 -37.44
C ILE A 528 3.47 -6.80 -38.82
N THR A 529 3.24 -6.01 -39.88
CA THR A 529 3.41 -6.47 -41.25
C THR A 529 4.88 -6.77 -41.53
N ASP A 530 5.16 -7.99 -42.00
CA ASP A 530 6.48 -8.39 -42.46
C ASP A 530 6.86 -7.80 -43.82
N GLY A 531 8.17 -7.67 -44.02
CA GLY A 531 8.77 -7.12 -45.23
C GLY A 531 9.82 -6.08 -44.91
N GLY A 532 10.82 -5.95 -45.79
CA GLY A 532 11.82 -4.88 -45.77
C GLY A 532 12.74 -4.83 -44.54
N ASP A 533 13.92 -4.23 -44.72
CA ASP A 533 14.67 -3.74 -43.56
C ASP A 533 13.97 -2.47 -43.05
N VAL A 534 13.58 -2.44 -41.78
CA VAL A 534 12.86 -1.31 -41.17
C VAL A 534 13.85 -0.33 -40.56
N TYR A 535 13.71 0.94 -40.89
CA TYR A 535 14.40 2.04 -40.24
C TYR A 535 13.37 2.91 -39.55
N THR A 536 13.64 3.29 -38.32
CA THR A 536 12.75 4.18 -37.56
C THR A 536 13.46 5.45 -37.18
N GLN A 537 12.68 6.52 -37.06
CA GLN A 537 13.11 7.79 -36.49
C GLN A 537 12.07 8.23 -35.45
N THR A 538 12.55 8.81 -34.35
CA THR A 538 11.70 9.53 -33.40
C THR A 538 12.13 10.98 -33.33
N ASN A 539 11.20 11.91 -33.49
CA ASN A 539 11.49 13.34 -33.45
C ASN A 539 12.69 13.66 -34.38
N GLU A 540 13.73 14.30 -33.85
CA GLU A 540 14.93 14.72 -34.60
C GLU A 540 16.08 13.69 -34.60
N SER A 541 15.84 12.44 -34.17
CA SER A 541 16.90 11.43 -33.97
C SER A 541 17.61 10.96 -35.25
N GLY A 542 17.10 11.33 -36.43
CA GLY A 542 17.46 10.69 -37.70
C GLY A 542 16.97 9.23 -37.79
N PHE A 543 17.09 8.64 -38.99
CA PHE A 543 16.72 7.24 -39.23
C PHE A 543 17.83 6.29 -38.81
N ALA A 544 17.48 5.29 -38.00
CA ALA A 544 18.36 4.19 -37.63
C ALA A 544 17.71 2.85 -38.01
N PHE A 545 18.55 1.87 -38.38
CA PHE A 545 18.09 0.50 -38.64
C PHE A 545 17.50 -0.08 -37.34
N ASN A 546 16.27 -0.59 -37.43
CA ASN A 546 15.51 -1.09 -36.29
C ASN A 546 14.99 -2.51 -36.60
N PRO A 547 15.75 -3.55 -36.23
CA PRO A 547 15.38 -4.94 -36.49
C PRO A 547 14.15 -5.39 -35.67
N ASP A 548 13.88 -4.74 -34.54
CA ASP A 548 12.76 -5.08 -33.66
C ASP A 548 11.42 -4.53 -34.18
N LYS A 549 11.47 -3.60 -35.14
CA LYS A 549 10.30 -2.92 -35.74
C LYS A 549 9.41 -2.20 -34.71
N ALA A 550 9.94 -2.01 -33.51
CA ALA A 550 9.26 -1.42 -32.36
C ALA A 550 9.93 -0.10 -31.98
N VAL A 551 9.12 0.89 -31.66
CA VAL A 551 9.59 2.21 -31.24
C VAL A 551 8.64 2.76 -30.18
N GLY A 552 9.17 3.59 -29.28
CA GLY A 552 8.37 4.20 -28.23
C GLY A 552 8.66 5.68 -28.11
N VAL A 553 7.64 6.45 -27.76
CA VAL A 553 7.77 7.86 -27.37
C VAL A 553 7.09 8.08 -26.03
N THR A 554 7.69 8.93 -25.19
CA THR A 554 6.99 9.47 -24.01
C THR A 554 6.41 10.81 -24.41
N VAL A 555 5.11 10.98 -24.30
CA VAL A 555 4.41 12.22 -24.63
C VAL A 555 4.84 13.31 -23.64
N SER A 556 5.64 14.26 -24.07
CA SER A 556 6.33 15.24 -23.21
C SER A 556 5.46 16.42 -22.81
N GLU A 557 5.73 16.98 -21.64
CA GLU A 557 5.26 18.32 -21.27
C GLU A 557 6.20 19.42 -21.79
N PRO A 558 5.72 20.68 -21.95
CA PRO A 558 4.33 21.14 -21.81
C PRO A 558 3.46 20.87 -23.06
N SER A 559 2.16 21.14 -22.96
CA SER A 559 1.17 21.00 -24.03
C SER A 559 1.57 21.78 -25.30
N GLY A 560 1.50 21.12 -26.47
CA GLY A 560 1.77 21.70 -27.79
C GLY A 560 2.90 21.04 -28.57
N ASN A 561 3.69 20.17 -27.94
CA ASN A 561 4.75 19.42 -28.62
C ASN A 561 4.16 18.29 -29.47
N ILE A 562 4.63 18.20 -30.72
CA ILE A 562 4.30 17.10 -31.63
C ILE A 562 5.41 16.08 -31.54
N GLN A 563 5.11 14.92 -30.98
CA GLN A 563 6.02 13.76 -31.04
C GLN A 563 5.87 13.10 -32.41
N VAL A 564 6.97 12.71 -33.03
CA VAL A 564 6.97 12.10 -34.35
C VAL A 564 7.57 10.70 -34.26
N ILE A 565 6.86 9.72 -34.82
CA ILE A 565 7.33 8.37 -35.05
C ILE A 565 7.26 8.12 -36.56
N ASP A 566 8.40 7.86 -37.18
CA ASP A 566 8.46 7.64 -38.62
C ASP A 566 9.07 6.28 -38.95
N TYR A 567 8.36 5.53 -39.78
CA TYR A 567 8.80 4.24 -40.32
C TYR A 567 9.24 4.41 -41.77
N LYS A 568 10.52 4.12 -42.04
CA LYS A 568 11.08 4.04 -43.38
C LYS A 568 11.44 2.59 -43.70
N ILE A 569 10.74 2.02 -44.66
CA ILE A 569 10.87 0.61 -45.04
C ILE A 569 11.79 0.52 -46.26
N MET A 570 12.85 -0.26 -46.17
CA MET A 570 13.73 -0.59 -47.27
C MET A 570 13.10 -1.72 -48.08
N ASN A 571 13.07 -1.55 -49.39
CA ASN A 571 12.38 -2.47 -50.27
C ASN A 571 13.20 -3.78 -50.47
N PHE A 572 12.55 -4.96 -50.40
CA PHE A 572 13.10 -6.20 -50.96
C PHE A 572 12.24 -6.60 -52.17
N SER A 573 12.83 -6.58 -53.35
CA SER A 573 12.19 -7.07 -54.58
C SER A 573 12.10 -8.60 -54.55
N PRO A 574 10.97 -9.23 -54.87
CA PRO A 574 10.98 -10.61 -55.35
C PRO A 574 11.54 -10.60 -56.77
N VAL A 575 12.72 -11.20 -56.96
CA VAL A 575 13.39 -11.29 -58.27
C VAL A 575 12.44 -11.91 -59.31
N PRO A 576 12.10 -11.22 -60.42
CA PRO A 576 11.31 -11.81 -61.49
C PRO A 576 12.12 -12.89 -62.20
N THR A 577 11.72 -14.15 -62.09
CA THR A 577 12.20 -15.24 -62.94
C THR A 577 11.52 -15.12 -64.31
N GLY A 578 12.07 -14.27 -65.17
CA GLY A 578 11.48 -13.99 -66.48
C GLY A 578 12.50 -13.53 -67.50
N ILE A 579 13.49 -14.35 -67.83
CA ILE A 579 14.32 -14.15 -69.03
C ILE A 579 13.67 -14.91 -70.19
N HIS A 580 12.71 -14.28 -70.85
CA HIS A 580 12.32 -14.69 -72.20
C HIS A 580 13.21 -13.95 -73.21
N HIS A 581 13.86 -14.74 -74.08
CA HIS A 581 14.61 -14.35 -75.27
C HIS A 581 16.02 -13.78 -75.10
N MET A 582 17.04 -14.65 -75.01
CA MET A 582 18.33 -14.41 -75.67
C MET A 582 18.97 -15.69 -76.21
N ASN A 583 19.60 -15.55 -77.37
CA ASN A 583 20.12 -16.56 -78.28
C ASN A 583 21.39 -17.26 -77.75
N ASN A 584 21.63 -18.49 -78.22
CA ASN A 584 22.39 -19.56 -77.55
C ASN A 584 23.94 -19.44 -77.58
N LYS A 585 24.51 -18.24 -77.46
CA LYS A 585 25.97 -18.03 -77.41
C LYS A 585 26.50 -17.26 -76.19
N SER A 586 25.63 -16.80 -75.28
CA SER A 586 26.03 -16.09 -74.06
C SER A 586 26.11 -16.97 -72.80
N ILE A 587 25.79 -18.26 -72.90
CA ILE A 587 25.65 -19.17 -71.74
C ILE A 587 27.01 -19.53 -71.09
N LEU A 588 28.13 -19.44 -71.82
CA LEU A 588 29.42 -19.82 -71.24
C LEU A 588 30.06 -18.75 -70.33
N LEU A 589 29.66 -17.47 -70.47
CA LEU A 589 30.18 -16.37 -69.63
C LEU A 589 29.34 -16.15 -68.36
N GLY A 590 28.05 -16.47 -68.38
CA GLY A 590 27.15 -16.29 -67.24
C GLY A 590 27.40 -17.27 -66.08
N VAL A 591 27.72 -18.53 -66.39
CA VAL A 591 27.95 -19.57 -65.36
C VAL A 591 29.23 -19.28 -64.55
N GLY A 592 30.27 -18.75 -65.19
CA GLY A 592 31.51 -18.37 -64.51
C GLY A 592 31.33 -17.24 -63.50
N VAL A 593 30.52 -16.23 -63.83
CA VAL A 593 30.25 -15.08 -62.94
C VAL A 593 29.36 -15.48 -61.76
N ILE A 594 28.38 -16.37 -61.96
CA ILE A 594 27.50 -16.86 -60.89
C ILE A 594 28.28 -17.71 -59.88
N VAL A 595 29.16 -18.60 -60.35
CA VAL A 595 30.03 -19.40 -59.45
C VAL A 595 31.00 -18.49 -58.68
N PHE A 596 31.54 -17.46 -59.32
CA PHE A 596 32.40 -16.47 -58.66
C PHE A 596 31.65 -15.66 -57.59
N LEU A 597 30.43 -15.18 -57.88
CA LEU A 597 29.59 -14.46 -56.90
C LEU A 597 29.13 -15.35 -55.75
N MET A 598 28.84 -16.64 -56.01
CA MET A 598 28.54 -17.59 -54.94
C MET A 598 29.75 -17.86 -54.04
N LEU A 599 30.96 -17.95 -54.60
CA LEU A 599 32.19 -18.07 -53.80
C LEU A 599 32.50 -16.82 -52.98
N VAL A 600 32.19 -15.63 -53.51
CA VAL A 600 32.29 -14.36 -52.77
C VAL A 600 31.24 -14.27 -51.66
N ALA A 601 29.98 -14.63 -51.93
CA ALA A 601 28.92 -14.66 -50.90
C ALA A 601 29.22 -15.71 -49.81
N TYR A 602 29.73 -16.88 -50.19
CA TYR A 602 30.13 -17.93 -49.26
C TYR A 602 31.32 -17.49 -48.39
N SER A 603 32.32 -16.80 -48.95
CA SER A 603 33.45 -16.28 -48.18
C SER A 603 33.05 -15.13 -47.24
N VAL A 604 32.10 -14.27 -47.62
CA VAL A 604 31.50 -13.26 -46.72
C VAL A 604 30.69 -13.90 -45.59
N TYR A 605 29.90 -14.93 -45.90
CA TYR A 605 29.14 -15.71 -44.91
C TYR A 605 30.07 -16.38 -43.87
N VAL A 606 31.17 -16.99 -44.33
CA VAL A 606 32.18 -17.60 -43.43
C VAL A 606 32.88 -16.53 -42.57
N ARG A 607 33.12 -15.32 -43.10
CA ARG A 607 33.65 -14.18 -42.33
C ARG A 607 32.68 -13.73 -41.24
N LYS A 608 31.40 -13.50 -41.57
CA LYS A 608 30.37 -13.02 -40.64
C LYS A 608 30.12 -14.01 -39.48
N ARG A 609 30.20 -15.32 -39.76
CA ARG A 609 30.06 -16.37 -38.74
C ARG A 609 31.25 -16.49 -37.78
N ARG A 610 32.47 -16.08 -38.19
CA ARG A 610 33.62 -15.99 -37.27
C ARG A 610 33.52 -14.80 -36.31
N TYR A 611 32.98 -13.66 -36.74
CA TYR A 611 32.73 -12.51 -35.86
C TYR A 611 31.66 -12.78 -34.80
N HIS A 612 30.59 -13.52 -35.13
CA HIS A 612 29.57 -13.91 -34.14
C HIS A 612 30.05 -14.91 -33.08
N ARG A 613 31.16 -15.64 -33.32
CA ARG A 613 31.76 -16.51 -32.28
C ARG A 613 32.79 -15.80 -31.41
N MET A 614 33.30 -14.63 -31.82
CA MET A 614 34.30 -13.87 -31.06
C MET A 614 33.68 -12.84 -30.10
N ASN A 615 32.43 -12.41 -30.32
CA ASN A 615 31.72 -11.48 -29.42
C ASN A 615 30.80 -12.17 -28.40
N LEU A 616 31.04 -13.45 -28.10
CA LEU A 616 30.25 -14.23 -27.13
C LEU A 616 31.10 -14.80 -25.98
N SER A 617 32.30 -14.24 -25.75
CA SER A 617 33.19 -14.68 -24.66
C SER A 617 33.61 -13.60 -23.66
N GLU A 618 33.09 -12.37 -23.72
CA GLU A 618 33.37 -11.33 -22.72
C GLU A 618 32.07 -10.58 -22.38
N ASP A 619 31.34 -11.13 -21.40
CA ASP A 619 30.62 -10.42 -20.33
C ASP A 619 29.61 -11.39 -19.70
N ARG A 620 30.12 -12.19 -18.77
CA ARG A 620 29.34 -12.91 -17.77
C ARG A 620 29.58 -12.22 -16.43
N ASP A 621 28.54 -11.52 -15.99
CA ASP A 621 28.03 -11.30 -14.63
C ASP A 621 27.25 -9.97 -14.71
N ILE A 622 25.94 -9.88 -14.49
CA ILE A 622 25.33 -9.84 -13.16
C ILE A 622 23.78 -9.87 -13.32
N TYR A 623 23.12 -10.74 -12.52
CA TYR A 623 21.69 -10.89 -12.15
C TYR A 623 20.56 -10.94 -13.20
N ALA A 624 19.94 -12.11 -13.35
CA ALA A 624 18.64 -12.38 -12.70
C ALA A 624 18.21 -13.87 -12.85
N SER A 625 18.12 -14.52 -11.70
CA SER A 625 17.33 -15.73 -11.39
C SER A 625 15.90 -15.66 -11.95
N ARG A 626 15.39 -16.66 -12.68
CA ARG A 626 14.51 -17.81 -12.29
C ARG A 626 13.66 -18.01 -13.56
N MET A 627 13.44 -19.16 -14.21
CA MET A 627 13.11 -20.50 -13.76
C MET A 627 13.45 -21.49 -14.90
N VAL A 628 13.84 -22.70 -14.54
CA VAL A 628 13.87 -23.92 -15.39
C VAL A 628 13.09 -24.96 -14.56
N PRO A 629 12.23 -25.81 -15.16
CA PRO A 629 12.75 -27.05 -15.74
C PRO A 629 12.29 -27.37 -17.17
N LYS A 630 13.29 -27.85 -17.93
CA LYS A 630 13.16 -28.65 -19.14
C LYS A 630 12.44 -29.98 -18.88
N GLY A 631 11.77 -30.43 -19.93
CA GLY A 631 11.44 -31.83 -20.24
C GLY A 631 10.16 -31.84 -21.06
N VAL A 632 10.04 -32.37 -22.27
CA VAL A 632 10.70 -33.49 -22.94
C VAL A 632 10.36 -33.38 -24.43
N LYS A 633 11.33 -33.78 -25.27
CA LYS A 633 11.28 -34.22 -26.69
C LYS A 633 10.25 -33.63 -27.66
N VAL A 634 10.84 -33.08 -28.72
CA VAL A 634 10.28 -32.97 -30.07
C VAL A 634 10.02 -34.36 -30.64
N ASP A 635 8.81 -34.59 -31.15
CA ASP A 635 8.52 -35.39 -32.34
C ASP A 635 7.40 -34.63 -33.07
N ALA A 636 7.73 -33.95 -34.16
CA ALA A 636 7.32 -34.31 -35.52
C ALA A 636 5.79 -34.24 -35.75
N TYR A 637 5.32 -33.24 -36.51
CA TYR A 637 4.73 -33.41 -37.85
C TYR A 637 4.08 -32.09 -38.33
N GLN A 638 4.21 -31.91 -39.65
CA GLN A 638 3.70 -30.83 -40.49
C GLN A 638 2.16 -30.79 -40.59
N GLU A 639 1.71 -29.59 -40.96
CA GLU A 639 0.57 -29.25 -41.83
C GLU A 639 -0.86 -29.51 -41.29
N ASP A 640 -1.66 -28.48 -41.02
CA ASP A 640 -2.32 -27.50 -41.91
C ASP A 640 -3.72 -27.99 -42.35
N GLN A 641 -4.63 -27.03 -42.60
CA GLN A 641 -6.02 -27.15 -43.11
C GLN A 641 -7.11 -27.33 -42.03
N THR A 642 -7.91 -26.28 -41.72
CA THR A 642 -9.24 -25.93 -42.34
C THR A 642 -10.27 -27.07 -42.15
N GLU A 643 -11.54 -26.91 -41.77
CA GLU A 643 -12.54 -25.88 -42.01
C GLU A 643 -13.79 -26.20 -41.13
N ILE A 644 -14.36 -25.17 -40.50
CA ILE A 644 -15.79 -24.77 -40.47
C ILE A 644 -16.92 -25.86 -40.53
N LYS A 645 -17.65 -25.95 -39.39
CA LYS A 645 -19.14 -25.97 -39.18
C LYS A 645 -19.92 -27.30 -38.95
N PRO A 646 -21.13 -27.21 -38.30
CA PRO A 646 -21.67 -28.11 -37.26
C PRO A 646 -22.87 -28.93 -37.84
N PRO A 647 -23.95 -29.38 -37.14
CA PRO A 647 -24.36 -29.33 -35.71
C PRO A 647 -24.97 -30.65 -35.15
N VAL A 648 -25.62 -30.51 -33.98
CA VAL A 648 -26.79 -31.27 -33.47
C VAL A 648 -26.50 -32.39 -32.45
N GLY A 649 -27.13 -32.24 -31.27
CA GLY A 649 -27.93 -33.36 -30.74
C GLY A 649 -27.61 -33.87 -29.34
N GLY A 650 -28.21 -33.25 -28.32
CA GLY A 650 -29.00 -33.97 -27.30
C GLY A 650 -28.26 -34.87 -26.28
N PRO A 651 -29.00 -35.42 -25.27
CA PRO A 651 -28.56 -35.34 -23.88
C PRO A 651 -28.32 -36.70 -23.19
N SER A 652 -27.39 -36.71 -22.20
CA SER A 652 -27.30 -37.59 -21.00
C SER A 652 -27.29 -39.13 -21.28
N PRO A 653 -27.18 -40.07 -20.31
CA PRO A 653 -26.96 -39.97 -18.86
C PRO A 653 -25.91 -40.96 -18.27
N GLY A 654 -25.46 -40.63 -17.05
CA GLY A 654 -25.31 -41.48 -15.84
C GLY A 654 -24.79 -42.93 -15.81
N ILE A 655 -24.40 -43.31 -14.59
CA ILE A 655 -24.17 -44.65 -13.97
C ILE A 655 -22.69 -44.82 -13.56
N ARG A 656 -22.36 -44.50 -12.30
CA ARG A 656 -22.31 -45.37 -11.09
C ARG A 656 -21.27 -46.50 -11.17
N ASN A 657 -20.19 -46.33 -10.37
CA ASN A 657 -19.62 -47.20 -9.30
C ASN A 657 -19.38 -48.71 -9.58
N PRO A 658 -18.70 -49.51 -8.71
CA PRO A 658 -17.99 -49.22 -7.44
C PRO A 658 -16.66 -50.03 -7.23
N HIS A 659 -16.12 -49.96 -5.99
CA HIS A 659 -15.20 -50.89 -5.29
C HIS A 659 -13.68 -50.59 -5.40
N HIS A 660 -12.84 -50.62 -4.35
CA HIS A 660 -12.93 -51.27 -3.04
C HIS A 660 -11.93 -50.65 -2.01
N ARG A 661 -12.40 -50.47 -0.76
CA ARG A 661 -11.80 -50.52 0.62
C ARG A 661 -10.27 -50.39 0.82
N SER A 662 -9.80 -49.64 1.84
CA SER A 662 -9.69 -50.05 3.28
C SER A 662 -9.28 -48.82 4.14
N ARG A 663 -10.02 -48.41 5.20
CA ARG A 663 -9.83 -48.71 6.66
C ARG A 663 -8.42 -48.36 7.18
N ASP A 664 -8.19 -47.57 8.24
CA ASP A 664 -8.86 -47.48 9.55
C ASP A 664 -8.57 -46.11 10.27
N SER A 665 -9.59 -45.56 10.95
CA SER A 665 -9.70 -44.84 12.27
C SER A 665 -8.54 -43.97 12.81
N THR A 666 -8.74 -42.81 13.46
CA THR A 666 -9.58 -42.52 14.66
C THR A 666 -9.91 -41.02 14.84
N ASP A 667 -11.17 -40.74 15.22
CA ASP A 667 -11.68 -39.47 15.76
C ASP A 667 -11.45 -39.33 17.28
N LEU A 668 -11.29 -38.09 17.77
CA LEU A 668 -11.63 -37.64 19.14
C LEU A 668 -12.07 -36.16 19.06
N GLN A 669 -13.38 -35.91 19.12
CA GLN A 669 -14.20 -35.53 20.28
C GLN A 669 -14.28 -34.01 20.55
N LEU A 670 -15.46 -33.45 20.27
CA LEU A 670 -15.99 -32.22 20.84
C LEU A 670 -17.15 -32.59 21.81
N PRO A 671 -17.27 -31.98 23.00
CA PRO A 671 -18.41 -32.23 23.88
C PRO A 671 -19.58 -31.28 23.60
N ILE A 672 -20.77 -31.89 23.53
CA ILE A 672 -22.10 -31.26 23.52
C ILE A 672 -22.56 -31.02 24.96
N TRP A 673 -23.14 -29.84 25.23
CA TRP A 673 -23.92 -29.53 26.43
C TRP A 673 -25.42 -29.52 26.10
N MET A 674 -26.23 -30.20 26.92
CA MET A 674 -27.70 -30.21 26.98
C MET A 674 -28.04 -31.05 28.24
N VAL A 675 -28.94 -30.76 29.19
CA VAL A 675 -30.20 -29.99 29.33
C VAL A 675 -30.50 -29.85 30.84
N SER A 676 -31.25 -28.83 31.29
CA SER A 676 -32.44 -29.04 32.16
C SER A 676 -33.28 -27.78 32.31
N ASP A 677 -34.45 -27.79 31.70
CA ASP A 677 -35.61 -26.96 32.08
C ASP A 677 -36.66 -27.92 32.66
N THR A 678 -36.94 -27.80 33.96
CA THR A 678 -38.20 -28.17 34.62
C THR A 678 -38.20 -27.55 36.04
N GLY A 679 -39.08 -26.57 36.29
CA GLY A 679 -39.38 -26.05 37.63
C GLY A 679 -39.38 -24.54 37.72
#